data_AF-A0A923AI23-F1
#
_entry.id   AF-A0A923AI23-F1
#
_cell.length_a   1.000
_cell.length_b   1.000
_cell.length_c   1.000
_cell.angle_alpha   90.00
_cell.angle_beta   90.00
_cell.angle_gamma   90.00
#
_symmetry.space_group_name_H-M   'P 1'
#
loop_
_entity.id
_entity.type
_entity.pdbx_description
1 polymer ?
#
loop_
_entity_poly.entity_id
_entity_poly.type
_entity_poly.pdbx_seq_one_letter_code
_entity_poly.pdbx_strand_id
1 'polypeptide(L)'
;MRFFHAALLVSVAAIPLAAHAAPKKSRAQAPAAAPAITVKPLAYTERTLGNGLKVYAIRDTSTATVAVHVWYNVGSKDDPKGRSGFAHMFEHLMFKATRNLVPEQFDRLTEDVGGFNNASTADDYTNYFETVPANHLERLLFAEADRMATLVVEPKSFASERDVVKEELRLRVLAPPYGKLFALYFPEISYTTHPYARPGIGSLDDLQAASIDDVRAFHATYYRPDNAVLVVAGNFDAKQLDAWVDKYFAGIKRPDRSIPRVTVAEPPRTAAVVRTVYEENTPLPAVMISYQIPPDRDADNAPLAVLNTILSGGESSRLYESLVYRDQIAANAGTFLDSKQQTGAFALYAIAAGGKDVAVSETALKAEVARLRTTAVTAAELSEAKNQILTSAIKGRETPDGKASTLAAAVVVDGDPRAADRQLAAIARVTAADVQRVARKYLGDHQAATVRYLPAKPDAKGDTITIAPTVQVAALSAPADITITTPAAESERVAVPAPSAPVQAALPAVSEIRLANGLRVVTVERHDLPLVSAVLTVPGGAAGDSAATAGLANMTAELVTKGTKTRSATQIAREVEALGGSIASGADWDNATLSIGVKADQLDKGMAVMADVARNPAFAQDELDRARAQSIDGINVSLKNPAQLAGYVANRAVFGANAYGNLRGGTVKSLTALTRDQVIASYRAHWRPDGATLVVAGDITPARARALATQYFGNWTGSGNSIAASANGAPPAPRVVVVDLPGAGQAGVVIARPGITRRDPQFYATSLANAVLGVGFSSRLNQEIRIKRGLSYGAGSSLGARLQAAPMTASTQTKNPSAAEVVALVLAELKRLGSEPVPNAELQTRKEVLIGNFSRASETVDGLASL
;
A
#
# COMPACT_ATOMS: atom_id res chain seq x y z
N MET A 1 22.44 -65.39 23.78
CA MET A 1 22.99 -66.76 23.86
C MET A 1 23.34 -67.24 22.46
N ARG A 2 24.46 -67.97 22.34
CA ARG A 2 24.84 -68.92 21.27
C ARG A 2 23.66 -69.85 20.87
N PHE A 3 23.57 -70.53 19.72
CA PHE A 3 24.51 -71.06 18.69
C PHE A 3 23.73 -71.23 17.34
N PHE A 4 24.21 -71.70 16.17
CA PHE A 4 25.53 -72.19 15.71
C PHE A 4 25.83 -71.79 14.22
N HIS A 5 26.17 -72.74 13.35
CA HIS A 5 26.45 -72.68 11.90
C HIS A 5 25.90 -73.96 11.23
N ALA A 6 25.79 -73.99 9.89
CA ALA A 6 26.52 -74.97 9.04
C ALA A 6 26.28 -74.69 7.55
N ALA A 7 27.32 -74.83 6.73
CA ALA A 7 27.25 -74.77 5.27
C ALA A 7 27.61 -76.14 4.67
N LEU A 8 27.15 -76.43 3.46
CA LEU A 8 27.72 -77.49 2.62
C LEU A 8 27.79 -77.03 1.16
N LEU A 9 28.93 -77.31 0.52
CA LEU A 9 29.27 -76.96 -0.86
C LEU A 9 29.36 -78.24 -1.69
N VAL A 10 28.66 -78.30 -2.82
CA VAL A 10 29.02 -79.16 -3.96
C VAL A 10 28.69 -78.43 -5.27
N SER A 11 29.70 -78.22 -6.11
CA SER A 11 29.63 -77.91 -7.55
C SER A 11 29.94 -79.23 -8.33
N VAL A 12 29.70 -79.45 -9.63
CA VAL A 12 29.75 -78.69 -10.90
C VAL A 12 28.82 -79.46 -11.89
N ALA A 13 28.00 -78.88 -12.78
CA ALA A 13 28.25 -78.51 -14.20
C ALA A 13 26.89 -78.11 -14.83
N ALA A 14 26.64 -76.97 -15.48
CA ALA A 14 27.22 -76.37 -16.70
C ALA A 14 26.58 -76.81 -18.06
N ILE A 15 25.37 -76.29 -18.37
CA ILE A 15 24.74 -76.18 -19.71
C ILE A 15 23.96 -74.83 -19.74
N PRO A 16 23.91 -74.05 -20.85
CA PRO A 16 23.73 -72.60 -20.76
C PRO A 16 22.27 -72.11 -20.70
N LEU A 17 22.00 -71.13 -19.84
CA LEU A 17 20.80 -70.28 -19.93
C LEU A 17 21.20 -68.81 -20.17
N ALA A 18 20.49 -68.16 -21.10
CA ALA A 18 20.65 -66.74 -21.37
C ALA A 18 20.22 -65.91 -20.15
N ALA A 19 21.16 -65.15 -19.58
CA ALA A 19 20.89 -64.25 -18.48
C ALA A 19 19.97 -63.10 -18.94
N HIS A 20 18.73 -63.10 -18.46
CA HIS A 20 17.86 -61.93 -18.57
C HIS A 20 18.47 -60.79 -17.77
N ALA A 21 18.89 -59.72 -18.45
CA ALA A 21 19.41 -58.53 -17.81
C ALA A 21 18.31 -57.87 -16.98
N ALA A 22 18.45 -57.90 -15.65
CA ALA A 22 17.53 -57.19 -14.76
C ALA A 22 17.57 -55.67 -15.05
N PRO A 23 16.41 -54.99 -15.15
CA PRO A 23 16.39 -53.57 -15.46
C PRO A 23 17.05 -52.78 -14.33
N LYS A 24 18.14 -52.05 -14.66
CA LYS A 24 18.79 -51.13 -13.74
C LYS A 24 17.75 -50.11 -13.27
N LYS A 25 17.43 -50.11 -11.97
CA LYS A 25 16.59 -49.06 -11.37
C LYS A 25 17.27 -47.71 -11.60
N SER A 26 16.66 -46.87 -12.44
CA SER A 26 17.13 -45.51 -12.67
C SER A 26 17.15 -44.77 -11.33
N ARG A 27 18.33 -44.29 -10.94
CA ARG A 27 18.49 -43.39 -9.80
C ARG A 27 17.83 -42.08 -10.21
N ALA A 28 16.62 -41.82 -9.72
CA ALA A 28 15.89 -40.60 -10.02
C ALA A 28 16.81 -39.39 -9.83
N GLN A 29 17.07 -38.65 -10.91
CA GLN A 29 17.78 -37.39 -10.82
C GLN A 29 16.98 -36.48 -9.89
N ALA A 30 17.66 -35.86 -8.93
CA ALA A 30 17.08 -34.72 -8.24
C ALA A 30 16.65 -33.71 -9.31
N PRO A 31 15.45 -33.11 -9.21
CA PRO A 31 15.00 -32.14 -10.20
C PRO A 31 16.05 -31.04 -10.32
N ALA A 32 16.51 -30.79 -11.55
CA ALA A 32 17.44 -29.71 -11.81
C ALA A 32 16.83 -28.42 -11.26
N ALA A 33 17.61 -27.67 -10.47
CA ALA A 33 17.15 -26.38 -9.96
C ALA A 33 16.73 -25.52 -11.15
N ALA A 34 15.49 -25.01 -11.12
CA ALA A 34 15.02 -24.08 -12.13
C ALA A 34 16.02 -22.91 -12.21
N PRO A 35 16.35 -22.40 -13.41
CA PRO A 35 17.28 -21.29 -13.54
C PRO A 35 16.80 -20.12 -12.69
N ALA A 36 17.66 -19.65 -11.78
CA ALA A 36 17.31 -18.57 -10.87
C ALA A 36 17.03 -17.30 -11.68
N ILE A 37 15.77 -16.87 -11.72
CA ILE A 37 15.38 -15.62 -12.38
C ILE A 37 16.07 -14.46 -11.65
N THR A 38 16.92 -13.76 -12.37
CA THR A 38 17.59 -12.55 -11.88
C THR A 38 16.72 -11.34 -12.17
N VAL A 39 16.36 -10.54 -11.16
CA VAL A 39 15.85 -9.19 -11.42
C VAL A 39 16.95 -8.44 -12.17
N LYS A 40 16.61 -7.85 -13.32
CA LYS A 40 17.54 -7.04 -14.09
C LYS A 40 17.99 -5.85 -13.20
N PRO A 41 19.29 -5.65 -12.97
CA PRO A 41 19.78 -4.52 -12.19
C PRO A 41 19.26 -3.18 -12.72
N LEU A 42 19.10 -2.20 -11.84
CA LEU A 42 18.72 -0.85 -12.25
C LEU A 42 19.85 -0.25 -13.08
N ALA A 43 19.57 0.04 -14.35
CA ALA A 43 20.50 0.74 -15.23
C ALA A 43 20.32 2.25 -15.04
N TYR A 44 21.28 2.88 -14.37
CA TYR A 44 21.30 4.31 -14.09
C TYR A 44 22.62 4.95 -14.49
N THR A 45 22.61 6.24 -14.80
CA THR A 45 23.80 7.09 -14.79
C THR A 45 23.90 7.83 -13.46
N GLU A 46 25.11 8.11 -12.99
CA GLU A 46 25.39 8.81 -11.74
C GLU A 46 26.36 9.97 -12.01
N ARG A 47 26.08 11.15 -11.47
CA ARG A 47 27.07 12.24 -11.34
C ARG A 47 26.88 13.03 -10.05
N THR A 48 27.89 13.77 -9.65
CA THR A 48 27.84 14.68 -8.48
C THR A 48 28.20 16.08 -8.93
N LEU A 49 27.36 17.06 -8.60
CA LEU A 49 27.60 18.48 -8.91
C LEU A 49 28.69 19.07 -8.00
N GLY A 50 29.29 20.19 -8.39
CA GLY A 50 30.32 20.87 -7.60
C GLY A 50 29.87 21.33 -6.20
N ASN A 51 28.55 21.50 -6.00
CA ASN A 51 27.94 21.80 -4.70
C ASN A 51 27.55 20.55 -3.88
N GLY A 52 27.88 19.35 -4.38
CA GLY A 52 27.70 18.08 -3.69
C GLY A 52 26.37 17.36 -3.92
N LEU A 53 25.45 17.92 -4.70
CA LEU A 53 24.21 17.21 -5.08
C LEU A 53 24.55 15.97 -5.90
N LYS A 54 24.10 14.80 -5.44
CA LYS A 54 24.16 13.56 -6.21
C LYS A 54 22.95 13.47 -7.13
N VAL A 55 23.20 13.13 -8.40
CA VAL A 55 22.19 13.07 -9.45
C VAL A 55 22.24 11.69 -10.10
N TYR A 56 21.11 11.00 -10.10
CA TYR A 56 20.92 9.70 -10.72
C TYR A 56 19.84 9.78 -11.81
N ALA A 57 20.06 9.13 -12.95
CA ALA A 57 19.08 9.13 -14.03
C ALA A 57 18.82 7.73 -14.61
N ILE A 58 17.55 7.34 -14.73
CA ILE A 58 17.07 6.06 -15.27
C ILE A 58 16.22 6.35 -16.51
N ARG A 59 16.86 6.41 -17.68
CA ARG A 59 16.17 6.74 -18.94
C ARG A 59 15.32 5.56 -19.43
N ASP A 60 14.03 5.83 -19.66
CA ASP A 60 13.07 4.86 -20.16
C ASP A 60 12.09 5.52 -21.14
N THR A 61 12.18 5.17 -22.43
CA THR A 61 11.39 5.79 -23.50
C THR A 61 10.11 5.02 -23.86
N SER A 62 9.77 3.92 -23.17
CA SER A 62 8.50 3.22 -23.42
C SER A 62 7.30 3.91 -22.77
N THR A 63 7.54 4.71 -21.73
CA THR A 63 6.53 5.55 -21.07
C THR A 63 6.40 6.95 -21.70
N ALA A 64 5.27 7.61 -21.47
CA ALA A 64 5.09 9.04 -21.73
C ALA A 64 5.31 9.93 -20.49
N THR A 65 5.59 9.33 -19.34
CA THR A 65 5.80 10.02 -18.06
C THR A 65 7.28 10.09 -17.66
N VAL A 66 7.56 10.97 -16.70
CA VAL A 66 8.84 11.07 -16.01
C VAL A 66 8.55 11.26 -14.52
N ALA A 67 9.30 10.54 -13.69
CA ALA A 67 9.34 10.71 -12.25
C ALA A 67 10.56 11.53 -11.84
N VAL A 68 10.37 12.47 -10.92
CA VAL A 68 11.41 13.26 -10.28
C VAL A 68 11.30 13.00 -8.78
N HIS A 69 12.41 12.68 -8.12
CA HIS A 69 12.47 12.45 -6.68
C HIS A 69 13.63 13.24 -6.10
N VAL A 70 13.38 14.07 -5.08
CA VAL A 70 14.43 14.68 -4.26
C VAL A 70 14.28 14.19 -2.82
N TRP A 71 15.28 13.43 -2.38
CA TRP A 71 15.33 12.87 -1.03
C TRP A 71 16.42 13.57 -0.23
N TYR A 72 16.06 14.06 0.94
CA TYR A 72 16.97 14.67 1.89
C TYR A 72 17.28 13.66 3.00
N ASN A 73 18.56 13.53 3.35
CA ASN A 73 19.02 12.70 4.47
C ASN A 73 18.82 13.49 5.80
N VAL A 74 17.56 13.61 6.19
CA VAL A 74 17.03 14.20 7.42
C VAL A 74 15.63 13.64 7.64
N GLY A 75 15.27 13.20 8.85
CA GLY A 75 13.94 12.65 9.13
C GLY A 75 13.47 12.95 10.55
N SER A 76 12.45 12.22 11.03
CA SER A 76 11.92 12.41 12.40
C SER A 76 12.97 12.27 13.50
N LYS A 77 14.03 11.48 13.27
CA LYS A 77 15.12 11.30 14.24
C LYS A 77 15.85 12.62 14.52
N ASP A 78 15.86 13.53 13.55
CA ASP A 78 16.53 14.82 13.59
C ASP A 78 15.61 15.95 14.14
N ASP A 79 14.38 15.62 14.53
CA ASP A 79 13.42 16.56 15.15
C ASP A 79 14.06 17.29 16.36
N PRO A 80 13.84 18.62 16.52
CA PRO A 80 14.37 19.35 17.66
C PRO A 80 13.81 18.86 19.01
N LYS A 81 14.48 19.24 20.11
CA LYS A 81 14.04 18.86 21.46
C LYS A 81 12.68 19.47 21.81
N GLY A 82 11.72 18.63 22.21
CA GLY A 82 10.34 19.07 22.50
C GLY A 82 9.59 19.54 21.24
N ARG A 83 9.95 19.00 20.08
CA ARG A 83 9.38 19.29 18.76
C ARG A 83 9.27 17.99 17.94
N SER A 84 8.76 16.91 18.53
CA SER A 84 8.43 15.70 17.77
C SER A 84 7.35 15.99 16.71
N GLY A 85 7.45 15.34 15.55
CA GLY A 85 6.62 15.58 14.37
C GLY A 85 7.07 16.77 13.53
N PHE A 86 8.25 17.35 13.81
CA PHE A 86 8.67 18.61 13.19
C PHE A 86 9.16 18.43 11.76
N ALA A 87 9.93 17.39 11.44
CA ALA A 87 10.38 17.08 10.08
C ALA A 87 9.18 16.83 9.15
N HIS A 88 8.16 16.11 9.64
CA HIS A 88 6.90 15.90 8.92
C HIS A 88 6.08 17.20 8.78
N MET A 89 5.99 18.03 9.83
CA MET A 89 5.34 19.34 9.68
C MET A 89 6.10 20.25 8.70
N PHE A 90 7.43 20.17 8.69
CA PHE A 90 8.30 20.91 7.77
C PHE A 90 8.08 20.47 6.31
N GLU A 91 7.85 19.18 6.06
CA GLU A 91 7.50 18.64 4.76
C GLU A 91 6.28 19.36 4.13
N HIS A 92 5.20 19.57 4.90
CA HIS A 92 4.01 20.29 4.44
C HIS A 92 4.31 21.76 4.10
N LEU A 93 5.28 22.39 4.78
CA LEU A 93 5.68 23.77 4.52
C LEU A 93 6.45 23.90 3.19
N MET A 94 7.15 22.86 2.75
CA MET A 94 7.88 22.87 1.49
C MET A 94 6.97 22.91 0.24
N PHE A 95 5.68 22.63 0.37
CA PHE A 95 4.68 22.81 -0.69
C PHE A 95 4.09 24.24 -0.77
N LYS A 96 4.52 25.17 0.10
CA LYS A 96 3.92 26.51 0.16
C LYS A 96 4.47 27.46 -0.87
N ALA A 97 5.48 28.23 -0.52
CA ALA A 97 6.01 29.27 -1.38
C ALA A 97 7.53 29.16 -1.46
N THR A 98 8.07 29.65 -2.54
CA THR A 98 9.49 29.90 -2.72
C THR A 98 9.68 31.38 -3.06
N ARG A 99 10.88 31.81 -3.43
CA ARG A 99 11.06 33.15 -3.99
C ARG A 99 10.24 33.36 -5.27
N ASN A 100 10.18 32.35 -6.14
CA ASN A 100 9.57 32.47 -7.47
C ASN A 100 8.19 31.80 -7.60
N LEU A 101 7.84 30.88 -6.71
CA LEU A 101 6.57 30.15 -6.72
C LEU A 101 5.64 30.62 -5.61
N VAL A 102 4.38 30.90 -5.96
CA VAL A 102 3.31 31.26 -5.01
C VAL A 102 2.68 30.00 -4.37
N PRO A 103 1.92 30.13 -3.26
CA PRO A 103 1.15 29.03 -2.69
C PRO A 103 0.39 28.18 -3.71
N GLU A 104 0.50 26.85 -3.55
CA GLU A 104 -0.11 25.83 -4.41
C GLU A 104 0.39 25.86 -5.87
N GLN A 105 1.39 26.68 -6.21
CA GLN A 105 1.91 26.68 -7.59
C GLN A 105 2.64 25.37 -7.88
N PHE A 106 3.32 24.77 -6.89
CA PHE A 106 3.97 23.48 -7.06
C PHE A 106 2.96 22.37 -7.42
N ASP A 107 1.85 22.28 -6.69
CA ASP A 107 0.75 21.32 -6.96
C ASP A 107 0.08 21.56 -8.32
N ARG A 108 0.03 22.82 -8.77
CA ARG A 108 -0.46 23.18 -10.11
C ARG A 108 0.58 22.97 -11.22
N LEU A 109 1.86 22.83 -10.91
CA LEU A 109 2.86 22.42 -11.90
C LEU A 109 2.84 20.91 -12.16
N THR A 110 2.20 20.14 -11.26
CA THR A 110 2.12 18.68 -11.29
C THR A 110 0.71 18.20 -11.64
N GLU A 111 -0.31 18.47 -10.81
CA GLU A 111 -1.67 17.94 -11.00
C GLU A 111 -2.37 18.52 -12.24
N ASP A 112 -2.31 19.85 -12.42
CA ASP A 112 -3.03 20.55 -13.49
C ASP A 112 -2.54 20.19 -14.91
N VAL A 113 -1.45 19.42 -15.02
CA VAL A 113 -0.92 18.85 -16.27
C VAL A 113 -1.07 17.32 -16.34
N GLY A 114 -1.93 16.72 -15.51
CA GLY A 114 -2.13 15.27 -15.47
C GLY A 114 -1.01 14.50 -14.76
N GLY A 115 -0.19 15.19 -13.98
CA GLY A 115 0.76 14.55 -13.09
C GLY A 115 0.14 14.15 -11.74
N PHE A 116 1.04 13.87 -10.82
CA PHE A 116 0.81 13.60 -9.41
C PHE A 116 2.06 14.05 -8.66
N ASN A 117 1.90 14.55 -7.45
CA ASN A 117 2.99 14.79 -6.51
C ASN A 117 2.62 14.28 -5.12
N ASN A 118 3.64 13.99 -4.32
CA ASN A 118 3.48 13.75 -2.90
C ASN A 118 4.83 13.91 -2.17
N ALA A 119 4.81 13.73 -0.86
CA ALA A 119 6.01 13.62 -0.04
C ALA A 119 5.81 12.56 1.05
N SER A 120 6.91 12.21 1.73
CA SER A 120 6.83 11.51 3.01
C SER A 120 8.05 11.77 3.88
N THR A 121 7.84 11.73 5.19
CA THR A 121 8.90 11.77 6.21
C THR A 121 8.93 10.44 6.93
N ALA A 122 10.04 9.73 6.76
CA ALA A 122 10.43 8.59 7.58
C ALA A 122 11.38 9.07 8.69
N ASP A 123 11.89 8.14 9.49
CA ASP A 123 12.80 8.52 10.58
C ASP A 123 14.17 8.97 10.09
N ASP A 124 14.62 8.49 8.93
CA ASP A 124 15.94 8.75 8.36
C ASP A 124 15.96 9.73 7.18
N TYR A 125 14.80 10.00 6.58
CA TYR A 125 14.70 10.81 5.37
C TYR A 125 13.36 11.54 5.25
N THR A 126 13.37 12.64 4.49
CA THR A 126 12.18 13.31 3.98
C THR A 126 12.34 13.38 2.47
N ASN A 127 11.37 12.85 1.73
CA ASN A 127 11.39 12.83 0.27
C ASN A 127 10.18 13.54 -0.32
N TYR A 128 10.40 14.08 -1.51
CA TYR A 128 9.38 14.69 -2.36
C TYR A 128 9.51 14.04 -3.72
N PHE A 129 8.37 13.76 -4.33
CA PHE A 129 8.33 13.02 -5.57
C PHE A 129 7.13 13.37 -6.41
N GLU A 130 7.39 13.47 -7.71
CA GLU A 130 6.41 13.85 -8.71
C GLU A 130 6.48 12.85 -9.86
N THR A 131 5.33 12.52 -10.46
CA THR A 131 5.25 11.87 -11.77
C THR A 131 4.39 12.74 -12.68
N VAL A 132 4.96 13.25 -13.77
CA VAL A 132 4.31 14.13 -14.76
C VAL A 132 4.48 13.59 -16.17
N PRO A 133 3.69 14.05 -17.16
CA PRO A 133 4.03 13.82 -18.55
C PRO A 133 5.42 14.39 -18.87
N ALA A 134 6.22 13.63 -19.62
CA ALA A 134 7.67 13.84 -19.81
C ALA A 134 8.04 15.25 -20.31
N ASN A 135 7.16 15.88 -21.07
CA ASN A 135 7.34 17.23 -21.62
C ASN A 135 7.32 18.35 -20.55
N HIS A 136 6.98 18.04 -19.30
CA HIS A 136 7.02 18.97 -18.17
C HIS A 136 8.31 18.88 -17.32
N LEU A 137 9.27 18.01 -17.66
CA LEU A 137 10.48 17.77 -16.85
C LEU A 137 11.24 19.05 -16.45
N GLU A 138 11.56 19.94 -17.41
CA GLU A 138 12.29 21.19 -17.11
C GLU A 138 11.57 22.05 -16.05
N ARG A 139 10.24 22.04 -16.06
CA ARG A 139 9.40 22.83 -15.15
C ARG A 139 9.51 22.33 -13.73
N LEU A 140 9.56 21.00 -13.54
CA LEU A 140 9.77 20.41 -12.21
C LEU A 140 11.22 20.53 -11.75
N LEU A 141 12.20 20.37 -12.63
CA LEU A 141 13.61 20.60 -12.25
C LEU A 141 13.85 22.05 -11.80
N PHE A 142 13.20 23.03 -12.45
CA PHE A 142 13.16 24.42 -11.98
C PHE A 142 12.50 24.54 -10.61
N ALA A 143 11.30 23.96 -10.45
CA ALA A 143 10.53 24.07 -9.22
C ALA A 143 11.24 23.40 -8.02
N GLU A 144 11.81 22.22 -8.21
CA GLU A 144 12.58 21.49 -7.19
C GLU A 144 13.85 22.23 -6.76
N ALA A 145 14.59 22.81 -7.71
CA ALA A 145 15.76 23.62 -7.39
C ALA A 145 15.37 24.88 -6.60
N ASP A 146 14.29 25.56 -6.99
CA ASP A 146 13.82 26.76 -6.28
C ASP A 146 13.26 26.42 -4.89
N ARG A 147 12.61 25.26 -4.74
CA ARG A 147 12.10 24.73 -3.47
C ARG A 147 13.23 24.34 -2.51
N MET A 148 14.33 23.78 -3.03
CA MET A 148 15.56 23.53 -2.25
C MET A 148 16.29 24.83 -1.87
N ALA A 149 16.30 25.83 -2.75
CA ALA A 149 17.16 27.00 -2.59
C ALA A 149 16.48 28.18 -1.87
N THR A 150 15.18 28.38 -2.06
CA THR A 150 14.51 29.66 -1.76
C THR A 150 13.16 29.50 -1.05
N LEU A 151 12.97 28.46 -0.23
CA LEU A 151 11.77 28.27 0.60
C LEU A 151 11.35 29.57 1.31
N VAL A 152 10.07 29.92 1.17
CA VAL A 152 9.41 31.01 1.87
C VAL A 152 8.33 30.42 2.78
N VAL A 153 8.42 30.74 4.06
CA VAL A 153 7.38 30.43 5.05
C VAL A 153 6.90 31.73 5.68
N GLU A 154 5.60 31.99 5.54
CA GLU A 154 4.93 33.14 6.14
C GLU A 154 4.19 32.72 7.42
N PRO A 155 4.09 33.58 8.46
CA PRO A 155 3.44 33.23 9.74
C PRO A 155 2.02 32.66 9.60
N LYS A 156 1.23 33.17 8.64
CA LYS A 156 -0.12 32.66 8.35
C LYS A 156 -0.09 31.24 7.77
N SER A 157 0.79 31.00 6.79
CA SER A 157 0.96 29.67 6.18
C SER A 157 1.46 28.63 7.19
N PHE A 158 2.39 29.03 8.06
CA PHE A 158 2.91 28.20 9.14
C PHE A 158 1.82 27.80 10.15
N ALA A 159 1.03 28.77 10.62
CA ALA A 159 -0.07 28.49 11.55
C ALA A 159 -1.11 27.56 10.93
N SER A 160 -1.43 27.73 9.64
CA SER A 160 -2.38 26.88 8.91
C SER A 160 -1.90 25.44 8.80
N GLU A 161 -0.69 25.18 8.32
CA GLU A 161 -0.22 23.79 8.18
C GLU A 161 0.02 23.10 9.52
N ARG A 162 0.45 23.84 10.54
CA ARG A 162 0.54 23.29 11.91
C ARG A 162 -0.82 22.77 12.40
N ASP A 163 -1.92 23.40 12.02
CA ASP A 163 -3.27 22.91 12.36
C ASP A 163 -3.73 21.76 11.44
N VAL A 164 -3.36 21.78 10.15
CA VAL A 164 -3.56 20.64 9.22
C VAL A 164 -2.87 19.37 9.72
N VAL A 165 -1.61 19.45 10.17
CA VAL A 165 -0.84 18.30 10.70
C VAL A 165 -1.45 17.76 12.00
N LYS A 166 -2.05 18.62 12.85
CA LYS A 166 -2.83 18.16 14.01
C LYS A 166 -4.10 17.42 13.60
N GLU A 167 -4.79 17.86 12.54
CA GLU A 167 -5.92 17.11 11.98
C GLU A 167 -5.48 15.79 11.32
N GLU A 168 -4.26 15.70 10.78
CA GLU A 168 -3.68 14.43 10.32
C GLU A 168 -3.36 13.47 11.47
N LEU A 169 -2.73 13.95 12.54
CA LEU A 169 -2.50 13.16 13.76
C LEU A 169 -3.83 12.61 14.31
N ARG A 170 -4.87 13.44 14.33
CA ARG A 170 -6.22 12.99 14.69
C ARG A 170 -6.76 11.93 13.72
N LEU A 171 -6.65 12.15 12.41
CA LEU A 171 -7.19 11.29 11.36
C LEU A 171 -6.51 9.92 11.29
N ARG A 172 -5.17 9.87 11.35
CA ARG A 172 -4.37 8.65 11.18
C ARG A 172 -4.06 7.90 12.47
N VAL A 173 -4.06 8.57 13.63
CA VAL A 173 -3.60 7.96 14.89
C VAL A 173 -4.70 7.89 15.96
N LEU A 174 -5.46 8.97 16.16
CA LEU A 174 -6.43 9.03 17.27
C LEU A 174 -7.83 8.50 16.87
N ALA A 175 -8.24 8.65 15.62
CA ALA A 175 -9.53 8.19 15.12
C ALA A 175 -9.58 6.68 14.74
N PRO A 176 -8.50 6.04 14.22
CA PRO A 176 -8.51 4.61 13.93
C PRO A 176 -8.29 3.77 15.21
N PRO A 177 -9.05 2.68 15.43
CA PRO A 177 -8.99 1.87 16.66
C PRO A 177 -7.60 1.43 17.15
N TYR A 178 -6.68 1.15 16.23
CA TYR A 178 -5.32 0.69 16.54
C TYR A 178 -4.23 1.69 16.14
N GLY A 179 -4.60 2.93 15.79
CA GLY A 179 -3.64 3.94 15.31
C GLY A 179 -2.53 4.23 16.31
N LYS A 180 -2.88 4.40 17.60
CA LYS A 180 -1.93 4.58 18.71
C LYS A 180 -0.95 3.42 18.87
N LEU A 181 -1.40 2.17 18.69
CA LEU A 181 -0.55 0.97 18.85
C LEU A 181 0.64 1.01 17.88
N PHE A 182 0.37 1.27 16.60
CA PHE A 182 1.40 1.25 15.55
C PHE A 182 2.17 2.56 15.42
N ALA A 183 1.53 3.72 15.62
CA ALA A 183 2.18 5.01 15.41
C ALA A 183 2.87 5.58 16.66
N LEU A 184 2.38 5.28 17.87
CA LEU A 184 2.92 5.84 19.12
C LEU A 184 3.64 4.78 19.96
N TYR A 185 2.94 3.72 20.35
CA TYR A 185 3.48 2.76 21.32
C TYR A 185 4.56 1.85 20.74
N PHE A 186 4.53 1.59 19.42
CA PHE A 186 5.58 0.83 18.74
C PHE A 186 6.97 1.49 18.83
N PRO A 187 7.19 2.75 18.37
CA PRO A 187 8.48 3.41 18.53
C PRO A 187 8.84 3.61 20.01
N GLU A 188 7.91 4.10 20.84
CA GLU A 188 8.18 4.46 22.24
C GLU A 188 8.62 3.27 23.11
N ILE A 189 8.09 2.06 22.88
CA ILE A 189 8.54 0.86 23.61
C ILE A 189 9.79 0.21 23.00
N SER A 190 10.08 0.50 21.72
CA SER A 190 11.17 -0.15 20.99
C SER A 190 12.54 0.46 21.29
N TYR A 191 12.60 1.75 21.62
CA TYR A 191 13.84 2.49 21.85
C TYR A 191 13.82 3.24 23.19
N THR A 192 14.97 3.30 23.84
CA THR A 192 15.17 3.90 25.18
C THR A 192 16.09 5.11 25.14
N THR A 193 16.98 5.18 24.15
CA THR A 193 18.03 6.20 24.06
C THR A 193 18.07 6.85 22.67
N HIS A 194 17.72 6.09 21.62
CA HIS A 194 17.71 6.58 20.25
C HIS A 194 16.46 7.44 19.96
N PRO A 195 16.57 8.54 19.17
CA PRO A 195 15.43 9.39 18.83
C PRO A 195 14.35 8.71 17.97
N TYR A 196 14.57 7.50 17.45
CA TYR A 196 13.52 6.62 16.89
C TYR A 196 12.44 6.25 17.93
N ALA A 197 12.66 6.50 19.22
CA ALA A 197 11.62 6.44 20.25
C ALA A 197 10.48 7.45 20.04
N ARG A 198 10.70 8.49 19.22
CA ARG A 198 9.76 9.59 19.00
C ARG A 198 8.90 9.29 17.76
N PRO A 199 7.56 9.29 17.87
CA PRO A 199 6.68 9.14 16.71
C PRO A 199 6.92 10.23 15.65
N GLY A 200 7.10 9.84 14.39
CA GLY A 200 7.31 10.80 13.28
C GLY A 200 6.14 11.75 12.99
N ILE A 201 4.95 11.43 13.51
CA ILE A 201 3.76 12.30 13.49
C ILE A 201 3.74 13.31 14.67
N GLY A 202 4.58 13.09 15.69
CA GLY A 202 4.71 13.94 16.86
C GLY A 202 3.58 13.85 17.88
N SER A 203 3.47 14.89 18.71
CA SER A 203 2.39 15.10 19.68
C SER A 203 1.71 16.45 19.46
N LEU A 204 0.48 16.63 19.96
CA LEU A 204 -0.23 17.90 19.82
C LEU A 204 0.51 19.07 20.48
N ASP A 205 1.20 18.83 21.60
CA ASP A 205 1.93 19.84 22.36
C ASP A 205 3.26 20.22 21.68
N ASP A 206 4.01 19.24 21.20
CA ASP A 206 5.28 19.47 20.47
C ASP A 206 5.03 20.20 19.14
N LEU A 207 3.98 19.78 18.39
CA LEU A 207 3.53 20.47 17.18
C LEU A 207 3.10 21.90 17.50
N GLN A 208 2.35 22.12 18.60
CA GLN A 208 1.91 23.46 19.02
C GLN A 208 3.09 24.36 19.42
N ALA A 209 4.13 23.79 20.05
CA ALA A 209 5.29 24.53 20.54
C ALA A 209 6.27 24.92 19.41
N ALA A 210 6.17 24.32 18.23
CA ALA A 210 6.98 24.65 17.06
C ALA A 210 6.82 26.12 16.61
N SER A 211 7.93 26.73 16.21
CA SER A 211 8.04 28.12 15.79
C SER A 211 8.56 28.26 14.35
N ILE A 212 8.38 29.45 13.76
CA ILE A 212 8.89 29.77 12.42
C ILE A 212 10.43 29.88 12.37
N ASP A 213 11.08 30.13 13.51
CA ASP A 213 12.53 30.19 13.59
C ASP A 213 13.15 28.79 13.68
N ASP A 214 12.46 27.82 14.30
CA ASP A 214 12.80 26.39 14.17
C ASP A 214 12.80 25.99 12.68
N VAL A 215 11.81 26.43 11.90
CA VAL A 215 11.67 26.13 10.46
C VAL A 215 12.85 26.69 9.67
N ARG A 216 13.19 27.97 9.89
CA ARG A 216 14.34 28.62 9.24
C ARG A 216 15.67 27.91 9.56
N ALA A 217 15.87 27.55 10.82
CA ALA A 217 17.06 26.82 11.26
C ALA A 217 17.14 25.41 10.66
N PHE A 218 16.02 24.68 10.59
CA PHE A 218 15.95 23.33 10.04
C PHE A 218 16.22 23.32 8.54
N HIS A 219 15.58 24.22 7.77
CA HIS A 219 15.86 24.40 6.34
C HIS A 219 17.35 24.67 6.10
N ALA A 220 17.90 25.70 6.74
CA ALA A 220 19.29 26.12 6.56
C ALA A 220 20.33 25.07 7.03
N THR A 221 19.91 24.08 7.84
CA THR A 221 20.78 23.00 8.32
C THR A 221 20.76 21.79 7.39
N TYR A 222 19.58 21.34 6.97
CA TYR A 222 19.39 20.04 6.33
C TYR A 222 18.95 20.07 4.86
N TYR A 223 18.32 21.16 4.40
CA TYR A 223 17.80 21.29 3.03
C TYR A 223 18.85 21.97 2.15
N ARG A 224 19.82 21.17 1.71
CA ARG A 224 21.05 21.61 1.03
C ARG A 224 21.54 20.54 0.05
N PRO A 225 22.22 20.93 -1.05
CA PRO A 225 22.58 19.99 -2.14
C PRO A 225 23.41 18.79 -1.66
N ASP A 226 24.40 18.99 -0.79
CA ASP A 226 25.25 17.91 -0.24
C ASP A 226 24.60 17.12 0.91
N ASN A 227 23.31 17.32 1.17
CA ASN A 227 22.47 16.44 2.01
C ASN A 227 21.35 15.74 1.21
N ALA A 228 21.31 15.91 -0.11
CA ALA A 228 20.22 15.46 -0.96
C ALA A 228 20.69 14.53 -2.09
N VAL A 229 19.75 13.75 -2.62
CA VAL A 229 19.88 13.06 -3.90
C VAL A 229 18.71 13.45 -4.80
N LEU A 230 19.02 13.73 -6.07
CA LEU A 230 18.04 13.91 -7.14
C LEU A 230 18.03 12.62 -7.99
N VAL A 231 16.87 11.99 -8.14
CA VAL A 231 16.68 10.84 -9.03
C VAL A 231 15.62 11.18 -10.06
N VAL A 232 15.96 11.01 -11.35
CA VAL A 232 15.03 11.23 -12.47
C VAL A 232 14.87 9.94 -13.26
N ALA A 233 13.66 9.43 -13.40
CA ALA A 233 13.37 8.18 -14.10
C ALA A 233 12.25 8.36 -15.14
N GLY A 234 12.29 7.64 -16.26
CA GLY A 234 11.26 7.75 -17.30
C GLY A 234 11.76 8.42 -18.59
N ASN A 235 10.86 9.06 -19.33
CA ASN A 235 11.16 9.50 -20.69
C ASN A 235 11.76 10.91 -20.71
N PHE A 236 13.01 11.02 -21.17
CA PHE A 236 13.73 12.28 -21.34
C PHE A 236 14.90 12.16 -22.33
N ASP A 237 15.41 13.29 -22.82
CA ASP A 237 16.73 13.35 -23.43
C ASP A 237 17.81 13.58 -22.36
N ALA A 238 18.88 12.79 -22.40
CA ALA A 238 19.92 12.81 -21.37
C ALA A 238 20.74 14.12 -21.38
N LYS A 239 20.98 14.72 -22.55
CA LYS A 239 21.75 15.97 -22.66
C LYS A 239 20.93 17.16 -22.18
N GLN A 240 19.62 17.17 -22.47
CA GLN A 240 18.70 18.16 -21.92
C GLN A 240 18.59 18.04 -20.40
N LEU A 241 18.45 16.83 -19.86
CA LEU A 241 18.45 16.61 -18.41
C LEU A 241 19.73 17.18 -17.76
N ASP A 242 20.91 16.83 -18.27
CA ASP A 242 22.17 17.35 -17.71
C ASP A 242 22.25 18.88 -17.77
N ALA A 243 21.88 19.49 -18.90
CA ALA A 243 21.86 20.94 -19.06
C ALA A 243 20.88 21.63 -18.10
N TRP A 244 19.69 21.07 -17.88
CA TRP A 244 18.71 21.59 -16.93
C TRP A 244 19.17 21.42 -15.48
N VAL A 245 19.77 20.28 -15.14
CA VAL A 245 20.34 20.04 -13.81
C VAL A 245 21.47 21.03 -13.50
N ASP A 246 22.38 21.28 -14.46
CA ASP A 246 23.44 22.27 -14.29
C ASP A 246 22.86 23.70 -14.17
N LYS A 247 21.89 24.05 -15.02
CA LYS A 247 21.20 25.36 -15.04
C LYS A 247 20.51 25.68 -13.71
N TYR A 248 19.84 24.71 -13.08
CA TYR A 248 18.99 24.94 -11.92
C TYR A 248 19.66 24.59 -10.59
N PHE A 249 20.38 23.47 -10.50
CA PHE A 249 20.90 22.99 -9.22
C PHE A 249 22.35 23.39 -8.95
N ALA A 250 23.21 23.59 -9.96
CA ALA A 250 24.65 23.81 -9.72
C ALA A 250 24.95 25.14 -8.99
N GLY A 251 24.09 26.15 -9.17
CA GLY A 251 24.21 27.45 -8.48
C GLY A 251 23.74 27.47 -7.02
N ILE A 252 23.11 26.40 -6.53
CA ILE A 252 22.62 26.34 -5.14
C ILE A 252 23.82 26.29 -4.19
N LYS A 253 23.91 27.27 -3.28
CA LYS A 253 25.04 27.40 -2.34
C LYS A 253 25.13 26.16 -1.44
N ARG A 254 26.31 25.53 -1.43
CA ARG A 254 26.71 24.58 -0.39
C ARG A 254 27.22 25.34 0.85
N PRO A 255 26.59 25.24 2.03
CA PRO A 255 27.09 25.89 3.24
C PRO A 255 28.41 25.26 3.73
N ASP A 256 29.40 26.09 4.09
CA ASP A 256 30.65 25.63 4.72
C ASP A 256 30.47 25.39 6.24
N ARG A 257 29.57 24.45 6.55
CA ARG A 257 29.31 23.92 7.89
C ARG A 257 28.97 22.44 7.81
N SER A 258 29.40 21.68 8.81
CA SER A 258 28.98 20.29 8.99
C SER A 258 27.46 20.19 9.23
N ILE A 259 26.85 19.10 8.79
CA ILE A 259 25.47 18.76 9.09
C ILE A 259 25.46 18.02 10.44
N PRO A 260 24.68 18.45 11.45
CA PRO A 260 24.49 17.70 12.68
C PRO A 260 23.96 16.29 12.37
N ARG A 261 24.45 15.27 13.06
CA ARG A 261 23.99 13.88 12.88
C ARG A 261 23.67 13.26 14.23
N VAL A 262 22.61 12.46 14.25
CA VAL A 262 22.34 11.54 15.36
C VAL A 262 23.43 10.46 15.39
N THR A 263 24.36 10.56 16.35
CA THR A 263 25.44 9.57 16.56
C THR A 263 25.21 8.66 17.75
N VAL A 264 24.09 8.81 18.47
CA VAL A 264 23.74 7.94 19.59
C VAL A 264 23.43 6.53 19.07
N ALA A 265 23.84 5.51 19.81
CA ALA A 265 23.48 4.13 19.54
C ALA A 265 22.41 3.68 20.55
N GLU A 266 21.39 2.96 20.08
CA GLU A 266 20.45 2.29 20.99
C GLU A 266 21.17 1.15 21.71
N PRO A 267 21.13 1.07 23.06
CA PRO A 267 21.69 -0.06 23.79
C PRO A 267 20.93 -1.36 23.49
N PRO A 268 21.62 -2.51 23.39
CA PRO A 268 20.96 -3.81 23.23
C PRO A 268 19.99 -4.10 24.39
N ARG A 269 18.76 -4.51 24.05
CA ARG A 269 17.75 -4.91 25.05
C ARG A 269 18.13 -6.27 25.66
N THR A 270 18.47 -6.26 26.94
CA THR A 270 18.90 -7.46 27.70
C THR A 270 17.83 -8.04 28.62
N ALA A 271 16.74 -7.31 28.86
CA ALA A 271 15.60 -7.75 29.67
C ALA A 271 14.27 -7.48 28.94
N ALA A 272 13.32 -8.40 29.11
CA ALA A 272 12.00 -8.29 28.51
C ALA A 272 11.20 -7.15 29.15
N VAL A 273 10.48 -6.38 28.32
CA VAL A 273 9.56 -5.34 28.77
C VAL A 273 8.14 -5.73 28.38
N VAL A 274 7.19 -5.57 29.30
CA VAL A 274 5.75 -5.73 29.02
C VAL A 274 5.03 -4.48 29.52
N ARG A 275 4.09 -3.98 28.72
CA ARG A 275 3.21 -2.86 29.04
C ARG A 275 1.78 -3.19 28.64
N THR A 276 0.81 -2.83 29.46
CA THR A 276 -0.62 -3.04 29.19
C THR A 276 -1.34 -1.68 29.19
N VAL A 277 -1.84 -1.27 28.03
CA VAL A 277 -2.59 -0.02 27.85
C VAL A 277 -4.07 -0.29 27.66
N TYR A 278 -4.91 0.63 28.12
CA TYR A 278 -6.37 0.56 28.01
C TYR A 278 -6.89 1.78 27.25
N GLU A 279 -7.58 1.55 26.14
CA GLU A 279 -7.94 2.59 25.17
C GLU A 279 -9.42 2.51 24.78
N GLU A 280 -10.10 3.65 24.77
CA GLU A 280 -11.57 3.75 24.62
C GLU A 280 -12.06 3.24 23.26
N ASN A 281 -11.29 3.50 22.20
CA ASN A 281 -11.65 3.16 20.83
C ASN A 281 -11.19 1.75 20.39
N THR A 282 -11.12 0.79 21.31
CA THR A 282 -10.57 -0.55 21.04
C THR A 282 -11.68 -1.62 21.02
N PRO A 283 -12.12 -2.10 19.84
CA PRO A 283 -13.21 -3.07 19.73
C PRO A 283 -12.77 -4.51 20.01
N LEU A 284 -11.53 -4.88 19.65
CA LEU A 284 -10.93 -6.18 19.92
C LEU A 284 -9.56 -5.99 20.60
N PRO A 285 -9.18 -6.81 21.60
CA PRO A 285 -7.84 -6.80 22.18
C PRO A 285 -6.76 -7.01 21.12
N ALA A 286 -5.60 -6.37 21.28
CA ALA A 286 -4.45 -6.60 20.43
C ALA A 286 -3.15 -6.75 21.23
N VAL A 287 -2.17 -7.43 20.66
CA VAL A 287 -0.81 -7.53 21.20
C VAL A 287 0.20 -7.24 20.10
N MET A 288 1.31 -6.61 20.48
CA MET A 288 2.47 -6.39 19.63
C MET A 288 3.74 -6.71 20.42
N ILE A 289 4.71 -7.34 19.77
CA ILE A 289 6.00 -7.73 20.34
C ILE A 289 7.10 -7.23 19.40
N SER A 290 7.98 -6.34 19.87
CA SER A 290 9.12 -5.82 19.08
C SER A 290 10.48 -6.28 19.60
N TYR A 291 11.43 -6.38 18.68
CA TYR A 291 12.82 -6.79 18.88
C TYR A 291 13.73 -5.80 18.15
N GLN A 292 14.91 -5.52 18.70
CA GLN A 292 15.91 -4.71 18.01
C GLN A 292 16.62 -5.54 16.94
N ILE A 293 16.83 -4.96 15.76
CA ILE A 293 17.49 -5.58 14.60
C ILE A 293 18.64 -4.68 14.11
N PRO A 294 19.58 -5.17 13.28
CA PRO A 294 20.72 -4.36 12.87
C PRO A 294 20.29 -3.29 11.84
N PRO A 295 21.17 -2.35 11.49
CA PRO A 295 20.93 -1.40 10.40
C PRO A 295 20.66 -2.09 9.05
N ASP A 296 20.00 -1.39 8.13
CA ASP A 296 19.60 -1.90 6.82
C ASP A 296 20.77 -2.46 5.99
N ARG A 297 21.95 -1.85 6.13
CA ARG A 297 23.18 -2.27 5.44
C ARG A 297 23.84 -3.55 5.98
N ASP A 298 23.36 -4.10 7.10
CA ASP A 298 23.92 -5.33 7.69
C ASP A 298 23.56 -6.55 6.82
N ALA A 299 24.50 -7.50 6.70
CA ALA A 299 24.29 -8.73 5.95
C ALA A 299 23.14 -9.60 6.50
N ASP A 300 22.77 -9.42 7.78
CA ASP A 300 21.63 -10.08 8.41
C ASP A 300 20.26 -9.54 7.98
N ASN A 301 20.18 -8.38 7.30
CA ASN A 301 18.92 -7.84 6.78
C ASN A 301 18.30 -8.76 5.71
N ALA A 302 19.11 -9.37 4.83
CA ALA A 302 18.61 -10.31 3.81
C ALA A 302 17.90 -11.55 4.41
N PRO A 303 18.47 -12.30 5.38
CA PRO A 303 17.75 -13.36 6.06
C PRO A 303 16.61 -12.86 6.98
N LEU A 304 16.66 -11.62 7.50
CA LEU A 304 15.52 -11.02 8.21
C LEU A 304 14.34 -10.71 7.29
N ALA A 305 14.58 -10.24 6.06
CA ALA A 305 13.55 -10.06 5.04
C ALA A 305 12.86 -11.39 4.68
N VAL A 306 13.65 -12.46 4.48
CA VAL A 306 13.11 -13.82 4.28
C VAL A 306 12.33 -14.31 5.50
N LEU A 307 12.82 -14.06 6.72
CA LEU A 307 12.12 -14.41 7.96
C LEU A 307 10.77 -13.69 8.09
N ASN A 308 10.73 -12.39 7.79
CA ASN A 308 9.52 -11.56 7.78
C ASN A 308 8.48 -12.15 6.81
N THR A 309 8.88 -12.44 5.57
CA THR A 309 8.00 -13.01 4.56
C THR A 309 7.49 -14.41 4.95
N ILE A 310 8.30 -15.27 5.59
CA ILE A 310 7.82 -16.57 6.11
C ILE A 310 6.77 -16.40 7.23
N LEU A 311 6.84 -15.32 8.02
CA LEU A 311 5.88 -15.05 9.10
C LEU A 311 4.58 -14.42 8.61
N SER A 312 4.62 -13.44 7.69
CA SER A 312 3.44 -12.64 7.31
C SER A 312 3.23 -12.45 5.80
N GLY A 313 4.04 -13.06 4.94
CA GLY A 313 3.92 -12.93 3.48
C GLY A 313 2.80 -13.81 2.92
N GLY A 314 1.59 -13.28 2.85
CA GLY A 314 0.42 -13.95 2.24
C GLY A 314 -0.34 -14.90 3.16
N GLU A 315 -1.27 -15.66 2.59
CA GLU A 315 -2.19 -16.54 3.32
C GLU A 315 -1.57 -17.90 3.67
N SER A 316 -0.43 -18.26 3.05
CA SER A 316 0.38 -19.41 3.48
C SER A 316 1.45 -19.07 4.52
N SER A 317 1.56 -17.81 4.93
CA SER A 317 2.48 -17.39 5.99
C SER A 317 2.14 -18.01 7.35
N ARG A 318 3.16 -18.22 8.18
CA ARG A 318 3.02 -18.93 9.46
C ARG A 318 2.01 -18.28 10.41
N LEU A 319 1.99 -16.95 10.51
CA LEU A 319 1.07 -16.24 11.41
C LEU A 319 -0.38 -16.32 10.91
N TYR A 320 -0.60 -16.19 9.60
CA TYR A 320 -1.94 -16.37 9.04
C TYR A 320 -2.42 -17.81 9.22
N GLU A 321 -1.64 -18.80 8.79
CA GLU A 321 -2.05 -20.21 8.83
C GLU A 321 -2.35 -20.68 10.26
N SER A 322 -1.56 -20.26 11.26
CA SER A 322 -1.76 -20.65 12.66
C SER A 322 -2.82 -19.80 13.38
N LEU A 323 -2.58 -18.50 13.55
CA LEU A 323 -3.41 -17.64 14.41
C LEU A 323 -4.74 -17.26 13.77
N VAL A 324 -4.78 -17.00 12.46
CA VAL A 324 -5.97 -16.47 11.77
C VAL A 324 -6.83 -17.58 11.17
N TYR A 325 -6.19 -18.50 10.43
CA TYR A 325 -6.88 -19.56 9.72
C TYR A 325 -7.20 -20.76 10.62
N ARG A 326 -6.20 -21.51 11.09
CA ARG A 326 -6.40 -22.79 11.78
C ARG A 326 -7.01 -22.62 13.18
N ASP A 327 -6.37 -21.84 14.05
CA ASP A 327 -6.71 -21.81 15.48
C ASP A 327 -7.74 -20.72 15.83
N GLN A 328 -8.06 -19.83 14.88
CA GLN A 328 -9.01 -18.71 15.04
C GLN A 328 -8.77 -17.90 16.33
N ILE A 329 -7.50 -17.59 16.60
CA ILE A 329 -7.04 -16.81 17.75
C ILE A 329 -7.09 -15.32 17.42
N ALA A 330 -6.76 -14.95 16.18
CA ALA A 330 -6.65 -13.58 15.72
C ALA A 330 -7.59 -13.29 14.54
N ALA A 331 -8.20 -12.10 14.54
CA ALA A 331 -8.86 -11.54 13.36
C ALA A 331 -7.83 -11.05 12.33
N ASN A 332 -6.66 -10.61 12.79
CA ASN A 332 -5.53 -10.23 11.94
C ASN A 332 -4.20 -10.46 12.70
N ALA A 333 -3.17 -10.94 12.01
CA ALA A 333 -1.81 -11.06 12.55
C ALA A 333 -0.79 -10.82 11.43
N GLY A 334 0.37 -10.27 11.78
CA GLY A 334 1.41 -9.91 10.80
C GLY A 334 2.71 -9.43 11.45
N THR A 335 3.65 -9.00 10.62
CA THR A 335 4.96 -8.49 11.06
C THR A 335 5.35 -7.20 10.33
N PHE A 336 6.24 -6.44 10.96
CA PHE A 336 6.92 -5.28 10.39
C PHE A 336 8.42 -5.52 10.45
N LEU A 337 9.09 -5.37 9.31
CA LEU A 337 10.54 -5.25 9.21
C LEU A 337 10.89 -3.77 9.03
N ASP A 338 11.12 -3.09 10.13
CA ASP A 338 11.41 -1.66 10.20
C ASP A 338 12.93 -1.43 10.24
N SER A 339 13.57 -1.71 9.10
CA SER A 339 15.01 -1.50 8.85
C SER A 339 15.32 -0.02 8.62
N LYS A 340 16.44 0.44 9.20
CA LYS A 340 16.80 1.87 9.29
C LYS A 340 18.30 2.09 9.03
N GLN A 341 18.75 3.34 8.90
CA GLN A 341 20.19 3.69 8.80
C GLN A 341 21.01 3.23 10.02
N GLN A 342 20.34 3.13 11.18
CA GLN A 342 20.88 2.67 12.47
C GLN A 342 20.05 1.48 12.98
N THR A 343 20.23 1.04 14.24
CA THR A 343 19.46 -0.07 14.84
C THR A 343 17.96 0.10 14.58
N GLY A 344 17.36 -0.83 13.83
CA GLY A 344 15.94 -0.85 13.50
C GLY A 344 15.13 -1.71 14.48
N ALA A 345 13.87 -1.96 14.12
CA ALA A 345 12.98 -2.85 14.86
C ALA A 345 12.33 -3.93 13.98
N PHE A 346 12.17 -5.13 14.52
CA PHE A 346 11.28 -6.14 13.95
C PHE A 346 10.13 -6.38 14.93
N ALA A 347 8.89 -6.25 14.47
CA ALA A 347 7.71 -6.45 15.30
C ALA A 347 6.79 -7.52 14.72
N LEU A 348 6.13 -8.27 15.60
CA LEU A 348 4.97 -9.09 15.28
C LEU A 348 3.76 -8.54 16.04
N TYR A 349 2.57 -8.66 15.47
CA TYR A 349 1.34 -8.27 16.14
C TYR A 349 0.20 -9.24 15.83
N ALA A 350 -0.81 -9.22 16.71
CA ALA A 350 -2.07 -9.93 16.53
C ALA A 350 -3.20 -9.11 17.14
N ILE A 351 -4.25 -8.85 16.36
CA ILE A 351 -5.56 -8.38 16.82
C ILE A 351 -6.38 -9.64 17.07
N ALA A 352 -6.79 -9.85 18.31
CA ALA A 352 -7.53 -11.03 18.76
C ALA A 352 -8.88 -11.16 18.03
N ALA A 353 -9.31 -12.39 17.75
CA ALA A 353 -10.65 -12.65 17.23
C ALA A 353 -11.72 -12.42 18.32
N GLY A 354 -12.97 -12.24 17.92
CA GLY A 354 -14.10 -12.01 18.80
C GLY A 354 -14.15 -12.99 19.99
N GLY A 355 -14.10 -12.45 21.21
CA GLY A 355 -14.16 -13.21 22.46
C GLY A 355 -12.87 -13.93 22.87
N LYS A 356 -11.74 -13.73 22.19
CA LYS A 356 -10.43 -14.30 22.57
C LYS A 356 -9.66 -13.35 23.51
N ASP A 357 -8.89 -13.93 24.44
CA ASP A 357 -8.01 -13.19 25.34
C ASP A 357 -6.69 -12.80 24.63
N VAL A 358 -6.19 -11.60 24.92
CA VAL A 358 -4.89 -11.10 24.43
C VAL A 358 -3.73 -12.04 24.81
N ALA A 359 -3.81 -12.70 25.97
CA ALA A 359 -2.77 -13.62 26.45
C ALA A 359 -2.65 -14.88 25.56
N VAL A 360 -3.74 -15.32 24.93
CA VAL A 360 -3.73 -16.42 23.96
C VAL A 360 -3.01 -15.97 22.68
N SER A 361 -3.31 -14.77 22.19
CA SER A 361 -2.64 -14.16 21.04
C SER A 361 -1.14 -13.97 21.27
N GLU A 362 -0.75 -13.46 22.45
CA GLU A 362 0.66 -13.28 22.83
C GLU A 362 1.40 -14.61 22.89
N THR A 363 0.78 -15.63 23.49
CA THR A 363 1.35 -16.98 23.59
C THR A 363 1.54 -17.60 22.21
N ALA A 364 0.58 -17.42 21.29
CA ALA A 364 0.68 -17.91 19.93
C ALA A 364 1.81 -17.21 19.13
N LEU A 365 1.93 -15.87 19.21
CA LEU A 365 3.04 -15.14 18.60
C LEU A 365 4.41 -15.61 19.14
N LYS A 366 4.54 -15.77 20.46
CA LYS A 366 5.78 -16.26 21.09
C LYS A 366 6.10 -17.71 20.70
N ALA A 367 5.09 -18.56 20.56
CA ALA A 367 5.26 -19.92 20.04
C ALA A 367 5.83 -19.92 18.63
N GLU A 368 5.32 -19.07 17.72
CA GLU A 368 5.83 -18.96 16.35
C GLU A 368 7.28 -18.46 16.27
N VAL A 369 7.65 -17.46 17.09
CA VAL A 369 9.04 -17.03 17.26
C VAL A 369 9.93 -18.17 17.80
N ALA A 370 9.45 -18.91 18.80
CA ALA A 370 10.18 -20.06 19.35
C ALA A 370 10.33 -21.20 18.31
N ARG A 371 9.33 -21.44 17.46
CA ARG A 371 9.43 -22.41 16.35
C ARG A 371 10.51 -22.02 15.35
N LEU A 372 10.61 -20.74 14.94
CA LEU A 372 11.70 -20.27 14.05
C LEU A 372 13.09 -20.42 14.69
N ARG A 373 13.21 -20.14 15.99
CA ARG A 373 14.47 -20.27 16.73
C ARG A 373 14.92 -21.71 16.90
N THR A 374 13.99 -22.67 17.01
CA THR A 374 14.30 -24.08 17.34
C THR A 374 14.26 -25.00 16.11
N THR A 375 13.32 -24.80 15.21
CA THR A 375 13.06 -25.65 14.04
C THR A 375 13.46 -24.91 12.76
N ALA A 376 14.24 -25.56 11.88
CA ALA A 376 14.60 -24.96 10.60
C ALA A 376 13.35 -24.75 9.72
N VAL A 377 13.33 -23.68 8.93
CA VAL A 377 12.29 -23.48 7.90
C VAL A 377 12.44 -24.53 6.81
N THR A 378 11.31 -24.95 6.24
CA THR A 378 11.29 -25.93 5.15
C THR A 378 11.83 -25.32 3.84
N ALA A 379 12.24 -26.19 2.92
CA ALA A 379 12.67 -25.75 1.58
C ALA A 379 11.52 -25.08 0.79
N ALA A 380 10.26 -25.44 1.06
CA ALA A 380 9.09 -24.83 0.46
C ALA A 380 8.92 -23.38 0.94
N GLU A 381 8.79 -23.16 2.26
CA GLU A 381 8.70 -21.82 2.87
C GLU A 381 9.85 -20.90 2.42
N LEU A 382 11.07 -21.43 2.37
CA LEU A 382 12.25 -20.68 1.93
C LEU A 382 12.20 -20.29 0.45
N SER A 383 11.71 -21.18 -0.43
CA SER A 383 11.58 -20.90 -1.86
C SER A 383 10.42 -19.94 -2.15
N GLU A 384 9.31 -20.11 -1.45
CA GLU A 384 8.10 -19.29 -1.52
C GLU A 384 8.40 -17.85 -1.14
N ALA A 385 8.98 -17.62 0.05
CA ALA A 385 9.33 -16.29 0.53
C ALA A 385 10.32 -15.56 -0.41
N LYS A 386 11.34 -16.26 -0.92
CA LYS A 386 12.26 -15.70 -1.92
C LYS A 386 11.54 -15.33 -3.22
N ASN A 387 10.64 -16.18 -3.71
CA ASN A 387 9.89 -15.94 -4.93
C ASN A 387 8.92 -14.76 -4.79
N GLN A 388 8.27 -14.60 -3.64
CA GLN A 388 7.44 -13.43 -3.32
C GLN A 388 8.29 -12.15 -3.30
N ILE A 389 9.39 -12.11 -2.55
CA ILE A 389 10.29 -10.94 -2.50
C ILE A 389 10.80 -10.56 -3.90
N LEU A 390 11.23 -11.55 -4.68
CA LEU A 390 11.71 -11.36 -6.05
C LEU A 390 10.63 -10.75 -6.95
N THR A 391 9.40 -11.29 -6.93
CA THR A 391 8.31 -10.77 -7.77
C THR A 391 7.87 -9.38 -7.33
N SER A 392 7.79 -9.11 -6.02
CA SER A 392 7.51 -7.76 -5.50
C SER A 392 8.55 -6.73 -5.95
N ALA A 393 9.83 -7.11 -6.00
CA ALA A 393 10.90 -6.26 -6.52
C ALA A 393 10.85 -6.05 -8.04
N ILE A 394 10.24 -6.97 -8.81
CA ILE A 394 9.97 -6.77 -10.24
C ILE A 394 8.77 -5.82 -10.41
N LYS A 395 7.67 -6.01 -9.65
CA LYS A 395 6.50 -5.12 -9.66
C LYS A 395 6.86 -3.68 -9.30
N GLY A 396 7.68 -3.49 -8.26
CA GLY A 396 8.20 -2.17 -7.87
C GLY A 396 9.10 -1.49 -8.92
N ARG A 397 9.42 -2.16 -10.03
CA ARG A 397 10.18 -1.61 -11.17
C ARG A 397 9.31 -1.44 -12.43
N GLU A 398 7.99 -1.58 -12.35
CA GLU A 398 7.09 -1.36 -13.50
C GLU A 398 7.02 0.13 -13.91
N THR A 399 6.95 1.04 -12.93
CA THR A 399 6.76 2.48 -13.15
C THR A 399 8.06 3.28 -13.03
N PRO A 400 8.15 4.49 -13.59
CA PRO A 400 9.27 5.42 -13.35
C PRO A 400 9.43 5.77 -11.86
N ASP A 401 8.32 6.05 -11.17
CA ASP A 401 8.26 6.34 -9.73
C ASP A 401 8.88 5.21 -8.89
N GLY A 402 8.48 3.96 -9.12
CA GLY A 402 8.99 2.81 -8.38
C GLY A 402 10.50 2.59 -8.59
N LYS A 403 10.99 2.79 -9.83
CA LYS A 403 12.43 2.75 -10.15
C LYS A 403 13.21 3.85 -9.42
N ALA A 404 12.71 5.09 -9.42
CA ALA A 404 13.36 6.23 -8.79
C ALA A 404 13.34 6.12 -7.25
N SER A 405 12.19 5.75 -6.67
CA SER A 405 12.03 5.49 -5.23
C SER A 405 12.98 4.39 -4.74
N THR A 406 13.06 3.26 -5.46
CA THR A 406 13.99 2.15 -5.14
C THR A 406 15.45 2.62 -5.10
N LEU A 407 15.87 3.41 -6.08
CA LEU A 407 17.26 3.90 -6.15
C LEU A 407 17.54 4.97 -5.08
N ALA A 408 16.60 5.88 -4.83
CA ALA A 408 16.76 6.92 -3.82
C ALA A 408 16.85 6.33 -2.39
N ALA A 409 15.99 5.37 -2.06
CA ALA A 409 16.04 4.64 -0.80
C ALA A 409 17.38 3.91 -0.60
N ALA A 410 17.91 3.26 -1.65
CA ALA A 410 19.22 2.61 -1.62
C ALA A 410 20.36 3.59 -1.29
N VAL A 411 20.36 4.79 -1.88
CA VAL A 411 21.42 5.79 -1.62
C VAL A 411 21.27 6.44 -0.24
N VAL A 412 20.04 6.69 0.24
CA VAL A 412 19.80 7.44 1.48
C VAL A 412 19.77 6.56 2.73
N VAL A 413 19.22 5.34 2.67
CA VAL A 413 19.09 4.45 3.85
C VAL A 413 20.30 3.50 3.98
N ASP A 414 20.64 2.76 2.93
CA ASP A 414 21.79 1.84 2.95
C ASP A 414 23.12 2.60 2.86
N GLY A 415 23.20 3.51 1.88
CA GLY A 415 24.37 4.34 1.56
C GLY A 415 25.05 4.01 0.22
N ASP A 416 24.50 3.08 -0.56
CA ASP A 416 25.05 2.58 -1.82
C ASP A 416 23.93 2.49 -2.89
N PRO A 417 24.04 3.15 -4.06
CA PRO A 417 23.04 3.05 -5.13
C PRO A 417 22.84 1.60 -5.64
N ARG A 418 23.79 0.69 -5.38
CA ARG A 418 23.66 -0.73 -5.74
C ARG A 418 22.94 -1.58 -4.68
N ALA A 419 22.53 -0.99 -3.55
CA ALA A 419 21.99 -1.74 -2.40
C ALA A 419 20.79 -2.62 -2.75
N ALA A 420 19.81 -2.10 -3.49
CA ALA A 420 18.61 -2.86 -3.85
C ALA A 420 18.96 -4.15 -4.64
N ASP A 421 19.85 -4.06 -5.62
CA ASP A 421 20.28 -5.23 -6.41
C ASP A 421 21.20 -6.17 -5.61
N ARG A 422 22.06 -5.61 -4.74
CA ARG A 422 22.94 -6.35 -3.83
C ARG A 422 22.15 -7.14 -2.79
N GLN A 423 21.11 -6.54 -2.20
CA GLN A 423 20.20 -7.15 -1.23
C GLN A 423 19.38 -8.27 -1.89
N LEU A 424 18.82 -8.05 -3.10
CA LEU A 424 18.14 -9.11 -3.85
C LEU A 424 19.06 -10.31 -4.16
N ALA A 425 20.31 -10.04 -4.57
CA ALA A 425 21.31 -11.09 -4.79
C ALA A 425 21.71 -11.83 -3.49
N ALA A 426 21.68 -11.15 -2.34
CA ALA A 426 21.87 -11.77 -1.02
C ALA A 426 20.67 -12.65 -0.62
N ILE A 427 19.44 -12.15 -0.81
CA ILE A 427 18.18 -12.87 -0.53
C ILE A 427 18.11 -14.17 -1.34
N ALA A 428 18.51 -14.15 -2.61
CA ALA A 428 18.63 -15.36 -3.43
C ALA A 428 19.53 -16.45 -2.79
N ARG A 429 20.58 -16.04 -2.04
CA ARG A 429 21.56 -16.93 -1.39
C ARG A 429 21.19 -17.38 0.02
N VAL A 430 20.23 -16.71 0.69
CA VAL A 430 19.81 -17.03 2.08
C VAL A 430 19.47 -18.52 2.24
N THR A 431 19.99 -19.16 3.28
CA THR A 431 19.66 -20.56 3.61
C THR A 431 18.67 -20.64 4.78
N ALA A 432 18.07 -21.82 4.98
CA ALA A 432 17.23 -22.08 6.16
C ALA A 432 18.03 -21.94 7.49
N ALA A 433 19.35 -22.19 7.43
CA ALA A 433 20.24 -21.99 8.57
C ALA A 433 20.45 -20.50 8.88
N ASP A 434 20.52 -19.63 7.86
CA ASP A 434 20.62 -18.17 8.07
C ASP A 434 19.36 -17.59 8.71
N VAL A 435 18.19 -18.01 8.23
CA VAL A 435 16.88 -17.62 8.81
C VAL A 435 16.81 -18.02 10.29
N GLN A 436 17.17 -19.27 10.62
CA GLN A 436 17.21 -19.72 12.02
C GLN A 436 18.28 -19.01 12.85
N ARG A 437 19.44 -18.68 12.26
CA ARG A 437 20.52 -17.94 12.92
C ARG A 437 20.07 -16.53 13.30
N VAL A 438 19.44 -15.76 12.41
CA VAL A 438 18.93 -14.43 12.75
C VAL A 438 17.77 -14.50 13.74
N ALA A 439 16.87 -15.49 13.62
CA ALA A 439 15.83 -15.72 14.62
C ALA A 439 16.44 -15.93 16.03
N ARG A 440 17.50 -16.73 16.15
CA ARG A 440 18.22 -16.96 17.42
C ARG A 440 18.96 -15.74 17.95
N LYS A 441 19.50 -14.90 17.06
CA LYS A 441 20.33 -13.72 17.40
C LYS A 441 19.51 -12.52 17.85
N TYR A 442 18.32 -12.31 17.27
CA TYR A 442 17.54 -11.09 17.48
C TYR A 442 16.20 -11.33 18.22
N LEU A 443 15.59 -12.51 18.09
CA LEU A 443 14.23 -12.76 18.60
C LEU A 443 14.21 -13.50 19.95
N GLY A 444 15.22 -13.27 20.79
CA GLY A 444 15.31 -13.85 22.13
C GLY A 444 14.25 -13.30 23.09
N ASP A 445 13.74 -14.13 23.99
CA ASP A 445 12.63 -13.75 24.88
C ASP A 445 12.99 -12.58 25.82
N HIS A 446 14.26 -12.51 26.22
CA HIS A 446 14.85 -11.41 26.99
C HIS A 446 15.09 -10.13 26.17
N GLN A 447 14.94 -10.20 24.84
CA GLN A 447 15.06 -9.07 23.92
C GLN A 447 13.69 -8.52 23.50
N ALA A 448 12.58 -9.08 24.01
CA ALA A 448 11.22 -8.69 23.62
C ALA A 448 10.70 -7.45 24.35
N ALA A 449 10.06 -6.53 23.62
CA ALA A 449 9.22 -5.46 24.18
C ALA A 449 7.77 -5.68 23.75
N THR A 450 6.86 -5.86 24.70
CA THR A 450 5.47 -6.27 24.45
C THR A 450 4.48 -5.17 24.86
N VAL A 451 3.59 -4.79 23.94
CA VAL A 451 2.41 -3.95 24.23
C VAL A 451 1.17 -4.83 24.17
N ARG A 452 0.41 -4.89 25.27
CA ARG A 452 -0.97 -5.40 25.31
C ARG A 452 -1.91 -4.19 25.20
N TYR A 453 -2.74 -4.15 24.17
CA TYR A 453 -3.61 -3.05 23.83
C TYR A 453 -5.07 -3.49 24.03
N LEU A 454 -5.72 -2.96 25.07
CA LEU A 454 -6.99 -3.49 25.59
C LEU A 454 -8.14 -2.48 25.50
N PRO A 455 -9.40 -2.94 25.36
CA PRO A 455 -10.58 -2.11 25.56
C PRO A 455 -10.61 -1.50 26.95
N ALA A 456 -10.84 -0.18 27.02
CA ALA A 456 -11.02 0.54 28.29
C ALA A 456 -12.13 -0.08 29.16
N LYS A 457 -11.92 -0.08 30.48
CA LYS A 457 -12.87 -0.57 31.50
C LYS A 457 -12.80 0.37 32.71
N PRO A 458 -13.91 0.65 33.41
CA PRO A 458 -13.97 1.68 34.46
C PRO A 458 -12.88 1.59 35.55
N ASP A 459 -12.53 0.38 35.99
CA ASP A 459 -11.58 0.15 37.10
C ASP A 459 -10.19 -0.33 36.63
N ALA A 460 -9.95 -0.42 35.31
CA ALA A 460 -8.69 -0.94 34.77
C ALA A 460 -7.59 0.12 34.79
N LYS A 461 -6.49 -0.15 35.49
CA LYS A 461 -5.27 0.66 35.46
C LYS A 461 -4.29 0.09 34.44
N GLY A 462 -3.97 0.89 33.44
CA GLY A 462 -2.90 0.59 32.48
C GLY A 462 -1.56 1.14 32.92
N ASP A 463 -0.51 0.63 32.28
CA ASP A 463 0.79 1.28 32.23
C ASP A 463 0.74 2.52 31.34
N THR A 464 1.54 3.53 31.66
CA THR A 464 1.82 4.62 30.72
C THR A 464 3.01 4.23 29.83
N ILE A 465 2.85 4.39 28.51
CA ILE A 465 3.94 4.37 27.54
C ILE A 465 4.16 5.82 27.08
N THR A 466 5.41 6.28 27.13
CA THR A 466 5.87 7.60 26.70
C THR A 466 7.33 7.49 26.25
N ILE A 467 7.77 8.41 25.39
CA ILE A 467 9.18 8.67 25.08
C ILE A 467 10.03 8.67 26.37
N ALA A 468 11.07 7.82 26.43
CA ALA A 468 11.90 7.68 27.62
C ALA A 468 12.75 8.96 27.88
N PRO A 469 12.92 9.41 29.15
CA PRO A 469 13.74 10.58 29.47
C PRO A 469 15.22 10.47 29.08
N THR A 470 15.69 9.26 28.81
CA THR A 470 17.05 8.93 28.33
C THR A 470 17.24 9.14 26.83
N VAL A 471 16.18 9.45 26.07
CA VAL A 471 16.25 9.68 24.63
C VAL A 471 17.08 10.94 24.32
N GLN A 472 18.14 10.74 23.53
CA GLN A 472 19.06 11.80 23.14
C GLN A 472 18.68 12.32 21.76
N VAL A 473 18.69 13.65 21.60
CA VAL A 473 18.29 14.34 20.38
C VAL A 473 19.39 15.33 20.00
N ALA A 474 19.64 15.50 18.69
CA ALA A 474 20.58 16.52 18.24
C ALA A 474 20.04 17.92 18.55
N ALA A 475 20.91 18.84 18.96
CA ALA A 475 20.51 20.24 19.12
C ALA A 475 20.39 20.90 17.74
N LEU A 476 19.23 21.48 17.43
CA LEU A 476 19.09 22.39 16.30
C LEU A 476 19.60 23.77 16.74
N SER A 477 20.70 24.23 16.16
CA SER A 477 21.21 25.59 16.36
C SER A 477 21.02 26.38 15.08
N ALA A 478 20.32 27.52 15.18
CA ALA A 478 20.14 28.44 14.06
C ALA A 478 21.51 28.96 13.58
N PRO A 479 21.89 28.75 12.30
CA PRO A 479 23.12 29.33 11.77
C PRO A 479 23.09 30.86 11.80
N ALA A 480 24.25 31.49 12.08
CA ALA A 480 24.35 32.96 12.12
C ALA A 480 24.13 33.62 10.74
N ASP A 481 24.24 32.87 9.64
CA ASP A 481 24.08 33.32 8.26
C ASP A 481 22.76 32.87 7.60
N ILE A 482 21.71 32.53 8.38
CA ILE A 482 20.38 32.23 7.82
C ILE A 482 19.93 33.40 6.95
N THR A 483 19.76 33.13 5.65
CA THR A 483 19.07 34.03 4.73
C THR A 483 17.58 33.80 4.87
N ILE A 484 16.83 34.83 5.29
CA ILE A 484 15.36 34.78 5.30
C ILE A 484 14.87 35.18 3.91
N THR A 485 14.40 34.19 3.14
CA THR A 485 13.80 34.45 1.83
C THR A 485 12.43 35.09 1.98
N THR A 486 12.12 36.07 1.12
CA THR A 486 10.78 36.62 0.90
C THR A 486 10.34 36.33 -0.54
N PRO A 487 9.02 36.32 -0.83
CA PRO A 487 8.53 36.23 -2.20
C PRO A 487 9.10 37.38 -3.04
N ALA A 488 9.53 37.10 -4.26
CA ALA A 488 9.83 38.15 -5.22
C ALA A 488 8.53 38.85 -5.65
N ALA A 489 8.64 40.14 -6.00
CA ALA A 489 7.57 40.86 -6.68
C ALA A 489 7.23 40.16 -8.00
N GLU A 490 5.99 40.27 -8.49
CA GLU A 490 5.55 39.51 -9.67
C GLU A 490 6.43 39.76 -10.91
N SER A 491 6.90 40.99 -11.10
CA SER A 491 7.84 41.39 -12.16
C SER A 491 9.28 40.91 -11.97
N GLU A 492 9.64 40.40 -10.79
CA GLU A 492 10.97 39.91 -10.43
C GLU A 492 11.06 38.37 -10.36
N ARG A 493 9.92 37.67 -10.41
CA ARG A 493 9.90 36.21 -10.37
C ARG A 493 10.50 35.63 -11.64
N VAL A 494 11.39 34.66 -11.48
CA VAL A 494 11.86 33.85 -12.60
C VAL A 494 10.66 33.06 -13.15
N ALA A 495 10.34 33.28 -14.42
CA ALA A 495 9.23 32.60 -15.07
C ALA A 495 9.47 31.08 -15.11
N VAL A 496 8.44 30.30 -14.77
CA VAL A 496 8.46 28.85 -14.96
C VAL A 496 8.71 28.55 -16.45
N PRO A 497 9.61 27.62 -16.79
CA PRO A 497 9.84 27.20 -18.17
C PRO A 497 8.55 26.80 -18.89
N ALA A 498 8.52 27.06 -20.20
CA ALA A 498 7.49 26.50 -21.06
C ALA A 498 7.63 24.96 -21.12
N PRO A 499 6.54 24.20 -21.22
CA PRO A 499 6.64 22.77 -21.50
C PRO A 499 7.27 22.53 -22.87
N SER A 500 7.96 21.39 -22.99
CA SER A 500 8.37 20.84 -24.28
C SER A 500 7.16 20.33 -25.07
N ALA A 501 7.38 19.87 -26.31
CA ALA A 501 6.36 19.22 -27.11
C ALA A 501 5.76 18.00 -26.36
N PRO A 502 4.42 17.83 -26.28
CA PRO A 502 3.79 16.72 -25.56
C PRO A 502 4.26 15.34 -26.04
N VAL A 503 4.54 14.45 -25.08
CA VAL A 503 4.81 13.04 -25.34
C VAL A 503 3.50 12.28 -25.18
N GLN A 504 3.04 11.62 -26.24
CA GLN A 504 1.79 10.85 -26.21
C GLN A 504 2.03 9.45 -25.61
N ALA A 505 1.14 9.03 -24.71
CA ALA A 505 1.12 7.65 -24.23
C ALA A 505 0.71 6.70 -25.36
N ALA A 506 1.56 5.71 -25.64
CA ALA A 506 1.22 4.62 -26.54
C ALA A 506 0.23 3.68 -25.85
N LEU A 507 -1.05 3.79 -26.19
CA LEU A 507 -2.05 2.83 -25.70
C LEU A 507 -1.80 1.47 -26.36
N PRO A 508 -1.67 0.37 -25.58
CA PRO A 508 -1.40 -0.94 -26.13
C PRO A 508 -2.60 -1.44 -26.96
N ALA A 509 -2.30 -2.23 -27.99
CA ALA A 509 -3.35 -2.85 -28.80
C ALA A 509 -4.13 -3.88 -27.98
N VAL A 510 -5.47 -3.78 -28.03
CA VAL A 510 -6.37 -4.72 -27.34
C VAL A 510 -6.82 -5.79 -28.32
N SER A 511 -6.47 -7.05 -28.04
CA SER A 511 -7.00 -8.20 -28.77
C SER A 511 -8.20 -8.78 -28.04
N GLU A 512 -9.36 -8.85 -28.70
CA GLU A 512 -10.57 -9.48 -28.16
C GLU A 512 -10.95 -10.73 -28.96
N ILE A 513 -11.32 -11.79 -28.23
CA ILE A 513 -11.83 -13.03 -28.79
C ILE A 513 -13.02 -13.54 -27.94
N ARG A 514 -13.82 -14.43 -28.50
CA ARG A 514 -14.84 -15.19 -27.75
C ARG A 514 -14.61 -16.68 -27.94
N LEU A 515 -14.61 -17.44 -26.84
CA LEU A 515 -14.55 -18.90 -26.86
C LEU A 515 -15.92 -19.50 -27.20
N ALA A 516 -15.95 -20.77 -27.60
CA ALA A 516 -17.18 -21.47 -27.99
C ALA A 516 -18.23 -21.55 -26.86
N ASN A 517 -17.82 -21.50 -25.59
CA ASN A 517 -18.70 -21.46 -24.43
C ASN A 517 -19.13 -20.04 -24.00
N GLY A 518 -18.83 -19.01 -24.81
CA GLY A 518 -19.24 -17.63 -24.57
C GLY A 518 -18.28 -16.78 -23.73
N LEU A 519 -17.23 -17.37 -23.13
CA LEU A 519 -16.22 -16.60 -22.40
C LEU A 519 -15.55 -15.58 -23.34
N ARG A 520 -15.66 -14.30 -23.00
CA ARG A 520 -14.91 -13.21 -23.64
C ARG A 520 -13.49 -13.23 -23.09
N VAL A 521 -12.49 -13.23 -23.96
CA VAL A 521 -11.08 -13.13 -23.56
C VAL A 521 -10.48 -11.89 -24.21
N VAL A 522 -9.92 -11.03 -23.37
CA VAL A 522 -9.28 -9.76 -23.75
C VAL A 522 -7.79 -9.91 -23.43
N THR A 523 -6.92 -9.47 -24.33
CA THR A 523 -5.47 -9.54 -24.14
C THR A 523 -4.80 -8.22 -24.45
N VAL A 524 -3.89 -7.81 -23.56
CA VAL A 524 -3.10 -6.58 -23.65
C VAL A 524 -1.62 -6.94 -23.49
N GLU A 525 -0.89 -6.93 -24.59
CA GLU A 525 0.49 -7.45 -24.68
C GLU A 525 1.52 -6.39 -24.27
N ARG A 526 2.47 -6.76 -23.39
CA ARG A 526 3.55 -5.88 -22.91
C ARG A 526 4.75 -6.67 -22.36
N HIS A 527 5.92 -6.56 -23.03
CA HIS A 527 7.10 -7.39 -22.73
C HIS A 527 8.20 -6.71 -21.88
N ASP A 528 7.94 -5.54 -21.28
CA ASP A 528 8.97 -4.77 -20.55
C ASP A 528 9.54 -5.54 -19.35
N LEU A 529 8.70 -6.34 -18.69
CA LEU A 529 9.01 -7.13 -17.50
C LEU A 529 8.27 -8.48 -17.56
N PRO A 530 8.83 -9.56 -16.98
CA PRO A 530 8.30 -10.92 -17.09
C PRO A 530 7.12 -11.17 -16.13
N LEU A 531 6.12 -10.29 -16.15
CA LEU A 531 4.92 -10.32 -15.32
C LEU A 531 3.68 -10.50 -16.19
N VAL A 532 2.70 -11.25 -15.68
CA VAL A 532 1.36 -11.34 -16.26
C VAL A 532 0.31 -11.23 -15.16
N SER A 533 -0.69 -10.41 -15.40
CA SER A 533 -1.92 -10.33 -14.60
C SER A 533 -3.08 -10.91 -15.40
N ALA A 534 -3.92 -11.71 -14.74
CA ALA A 534 -5.14 -12.26 -15.32
C ALA A 534 -6.32 -11.99 -14.38
N VAL A 535 -7.37 -11.34 -14.89
CA VAL A 535 -8.57 -10.95 -14.14
C VAL A 535 -9.79 -11.56 -14.81
N LEU A 536 -10.48 -12.44 -14.09
CA LEU A 536 -11.78 -13.00 -14.48
C LEU A 536 -12.89 -12.20 -13.78
N THR A 537 -13.69 -11.49 -14.57
CA THR A 537 -14.87 -10.74 -14.09
C THR A 537 -16.14 -11.49 -14.46
N VAL A 538 -17.03 -11.66 -13.49
CA VAL A 538 -18.35 -12.31 -13.66
C VAL A 538 -19.48 -11.36 -13.23
N PRO A 539 -20.67 -11.40 -13.86
CA PRO A 539 -21.82 -10.61 -13.44
C PRO A 539 -22.41 -11.23 -12.17
N GLY A 540 -22.22 -10.59 -11.01
CA GLY A 540 -22.53 -11.21 -9.71
C GLY A 540 -22.07 -10.40 -8.49
N GLY A 541 -22.46 -9.13 -8.43
CA GLY A 541 -22.13 -8.23 -7.32
C GLY A 541 -23.27 -8.02 -6.29
N ALA A 542 -22.97 -7.24 -5.25
CA ALA A 542 -23.86 -6.99 -4.10
C ALA A 542 -25.19 -6.29 -4.43
N ALA A 543 -25.38 -5.76 -5.64
CA ALA A 543 -26.67 -5.26 -6.14
C ALA A 543 -27.72 -6.38 -6.34
N GLY A 544 -27.28 -7.65 -6.35
CA GLY A 544 -28.17 -8.82 -6.27
C GLY A 544 -28.63 -9.17 -4.85
N ASP A 545 -27.99 -8.63 -3.81
CA ASP A 545 -28.29 -8.99 -2.42
C ASP A 545 -29.55 -8.28 -1.90
N SER A 546 -30.47 -9.05 -1.32
CA SER A 546 -31.57 -8.50 -0.53
C SER A 546 -31.06 -7.99 0.83
N ALA A 547 -31.83 -7.13 1.53
CA ALA A 547 -31.44 -6.69 2.88
C ALA A 547 -31.26 -7.84 3.89
N ALA A 548 -31.92 -8.99 3.68
CA ALA A 548 -31.73 -10.19 4.50
C ALA A 548 -30.46 -10.99 4.13
N THR A 549 -29.97 -10.85 2.91
CA THR A 549 -28.81 -11.57 2.35
C THR A 549 -27.63 -10.64 2.06
N ALA A 550 -27.64 -9.41 2.58
CA ALA A 550 -26.57 -8.44 2.37
C ALA A 550 -25.20 -9.04 2.76
N GLY A 551 -24.25 -8.98 1.83
CA GLY A 551 -22.92 -9.60 1.96
C GLY A 551 -22.81 -10.96 1.27
N LEU A 552 -23.90 -11.53 0.75
CA LEU A 552 -23.89 -12.83 0.07
C LEU A 552 -22.99 -12.82 -1.17
N ALA A 553 -23.03 -11.78 -2.01
CA ALA A 553 -22.15 -11.69 -3.17
C ALA A 553 -20.65 -11.66 -2.77
N ASN A 554 -20.31 -10.88 -1.73
CA ASN A 554 -18.94 -10.80 -1.22
C ASN A 554 -18.47 -12.12 -0.60
N MET A 555 -19.27 -12.70 0.30
CA MET A 555 -19.01 -14.00 0.92
C MET A 555 -18.84 -15.11 -0.14
N THR A 556 -19.65 -15.08 -1.21
CA THR A 556 -19.54 -16.04 -2.31
C THR A 556 -18.22 -15.86 -3.06
N ALA A 557 -17.84 -14.62 -3.41
CA ALA A 557 -16.62 -14.35 -4.14
C ALA A 557 -15.36 -14.63 -3.30
N GLU A 558 -15.35 -14.28 -2.02
CA GLU A 558 -14.26 -14.59 -1.09
C GLU A 558 -14.04 -16.10 -0.99
N LEU A 559 -15.11 -16.87 -0.75
CA LEU A 559 -15.03 -18.32 -0.56
C LEU A 559 -14.63 -19.11 -1.82
N VAL A 560 -14.63 -18.50 -3.01
CA VAL A 560 -14.13 -19.15 -4.24
C VAL A 560 -12.67 -19.58 -4.09
N THR A 561 -11.82 -18.77 -3.44
CA THR A 561 -10.40 -19.10 -3.20
C THR A 561 -10.18 -19.97 -1.96
N LYS A 562 -11.23 -20.23 -1.15
CA LYS A 562 -11.13 -20.95 0.13
C LYS A 562 -11.30 -22.47 0.02
N GLY A 563 -11.09 -23.03 -1.16
CA GLY A 563 -10.98 -24.48 -1.35
C GLY A 563 -11.83 -25.00 -2.51
N THR A 564 -11.29 -26.00 -3.21
CA THR A 564 -11.95 -26.72 -4.30
C THR A 564 -12.20 -28.17 -3.92
N LYS A 565 -12.80 -28.95 -4.82
CA LYS A 565 -12.91 -30.41 -4.68
C LYS A 565 -11.55 -31.13 -4.56
N THR A 566 -10.44 -30.47 -4.90
CA THR A 566 -9.09 -31.09 -4.94
C THR A 566 -8.03 -30.35 -4.12
N ARG A 567 -8.34 -29.17 -3.57
CA ARG A 567 -7.41 -28.31 -2.82
C ARG A 567 -8.08 -27.67 -1.60
N SER A 568 -7.39 -27.59 -0.47
CA SER A 568 -7.75 -26.69 0.64
C SER A 568 -7.43 -25.23 0.30
N ALA A 569 -8.00 -24.28 1.07
CA ALA A 569 -7.61 -22.86 1.02
C ALA A 569 -6.08 -22.68 1.14
N THR A 570 -5.47 -23.33 2.13
CA THR A 570 -4.01 -23.26 2.36
C THR A 570 -3.18 -23.91 1.26
N GLN A 571 -3.72 -24.89 0.51
CA GLN A 571 -3.04 -25.42 -0.69
C GLN A 571 -3.12 -24.43 -1.85
N ILE A 572 -4.25 -23.75 -2.06
CA ILE A 572 -4.40 -22.72 -3.09
C ILE A 572 -3.41 -21.57 -2.85
N ALA A 573 -3.34 -21.07 -1.61
CA ALA A 573 -2.38 -20.03 -1.21
C ALA A 573 -0.94 -20.47 -1.47
N ARG A 574 -0.49 -21.59 -0.87
CA ARG A 574 0.87 -22.14 -1.07
C ARG A 574 1.20 -22.38 -2.55
N GLU A 575 0.27 -22.95 -3.33
CA GLU A 575 0.51 -23.22 -4.76
C GLU A 575 0.76 -21.93 -5.56
N VAL A 576 0.04 -20.85 -5.29
CA VAL A 576 0.20 -19.57 -6.01
C VAL A 576 1.38 -18.76 -5.47
N GLU A 577 1.54 -18.68 -4.16
CA GLU A 577 2.61 -17.95 -3.49
C GLU A 577 3.98 -18.57 -3.80
N ALA A 578 4.07 -19.89 -3.95
CA ALA A 578 5.28 -20.58 -4.44
C ALA A 578 5.68 -20.20 -5.88
N LEU A 579 4.74 -19.74 -6.72
CA LEU A 579 5.05 -19.14 -8.04
C LEU A 579 5.63 -17.72 -7.90
N GLY A 580 5.71 -17.20 -6.68
CA GLY A 580 5.90 -15.78 -6.38
C GLY A 580 4.71 -14.95 -6.83
N GLY A 581 3.51 -15.53 -6.88
CA GLY A 581 2.30 -14.85 -7.31
C GLY A 581 1.38 -14.45 -6.17
N SER A 582 0.25 -13.86 -6.53
CA SER A 582 -0.86 -13.53 -5.64
C SER A 582 -2.18 -13.88 -6.32
N ILE A 583 -3.12 -14.46 -5.58
CA ILE A 583 -4.50 -14.70 -6.03
C ILE A 583 -5.46 -13.99 -5.09
N ALA A 584 -6.46 -13.29 -5.63
CA ALA A 584 -7.46 -12.56 -4.86
C ALA A 584 -8.84 -12.68 -5.50
N SER A 585 -9.89 -12.65 -4.70
CA SER A 585 -11.27 -12.73 -5.18
C SER A 585 -12.18 -11.89 -4.29
N GLY A 586 -13.18 -11.24 -4.88
CA GLY A 586 -14.10 -10.35 -4.18
C GLY A 586 -15.22 -9.82 -5.06
N ALA A 587 -16.22 -9.19 -4.45
CA ALA A 587 -17.38 -8.64 -5.17
C ALA A 587 -17.54 -7.14 -4.92
N ASP A 588 -17.68 -6.38 -6.01
CA ASP A 588 -18.20 -5.02 -5.92
C ASP A 588 -19.73 -5.03 -6.07
N TRP A 589 -20.32 -3.90 -6.44
CA TRP A 589 -21.77 -3.77 -6.57
C TRP A 589 -22.37 -4.57 -7.73
N ASP A 590 -21.74 -4.57 -8.91
CA ASP A 590 -22.36 -5.13 -10.13
C ASP A 590 -21.64 -6.38 -10.66
N ASN A 591 -20.45 -6.69 -10.14
CA ASN A 591 -19.63 -7.81 -10.56
C ASN A 591 -18.91 -8.47 -9.38
N ALA A 592 -18.43 -9.69 -9.61
CA ALA A 592 -17.36 -10.29 -8.83
C ALA A 592 -16.12 -10.49 -9.71
N THR A 593 -14.95 -10.47 -9.08
CA THR A 593 -13.65 -10.60 -9.74
C THR A 593 -12.84 -11.68 -9.05
N LEU A 594 -12.05 -12.41 -9.86
CA LEU A 594 -10.96 -13.28 -9.42
C LEU A 594 -9.73 -12.85 -10.21
N SER A 595 -8.69 -12.37 -9.51
CA SER A 595 -7.42 -11.97 -10.11
C SER A 595 -6.29 -12.92 -9.72
N ILE A 596 -5.34 -13.11 -10.63
CA ILE A 596 -4.06 -13.74 -10.35
C ILE A 596 -2.93 -12.97 -11.03
N GLY A 597 -1.91 -12.60 -10.27
CA GLY A 597 -0.67 -12.00 -10.77
C GLY A 597 0.49 -12.96 -10.55
N VAL A 598 1.25 -13.27 -11.60
CA VAL A 598 2.37 -14.22 -11.58
C VAL A 598 3.48 -13.78 -12.54
N LYS A 599 4.66 -14.41 -12.43
CA LYS A 599 5.67 -14.31 -13.47
C LYS A 599 5.23 -15.06 -14.74
N ALA A 600 5.61 -14.55 -15.91
CA ALA A 600 5.17 -15.06 -17.22
C ALA A 600 5.47 -16.56 -17.43
N ASP A 601 6.63 -17.03 -16.93
CA ASP A 601 7.06 -18.42 -16.98
C ASP A 601 6.23 -19.36 -16.08
N GLN A 602 5.54 -18.81 -15.07
CA GLN A 602 4.66 -19.55 -14.17
C GLN A 602 3.17 -19.42 -14.53
N LEU A 603 2.82 -18.65 -15.57
CA LEU A 603 1.43 -18.35 -15.94
C LEU A 603 0.59 -19.61 -16.17
N ASP A 604 1.15 -20.65 -16.79
CA ASP A 604 0.42 -21.89 -17.06
C ASP A 604 -0.11 -22.55 -15.78
N LYS A 605 0.71 -22.57 -14.73
CA LYS A 605 0.33 -23.09 -13.40
C LYS A 605 -0.64 -22.15 -12.69
N GLY A 606 -0.42 -20.84 -12.79
CA GLY A 606 -1.33 -19.84 -12.23
C GLY A 606 -2.74 -19.97 -12.80
N MET A 607 -2.85 -20.05 -14.13
CA MET A 607 -4.11 -20.27 -14.85
C MET A 607 -4.77 -21.62 -14.47
N ALA A 608 -3.99 -22.67 -14.19
CA ALA A 608 -4.52 -23.93 -13.71
C ALA A 608 -5.21 -23.80 -12.34
N VAL A 609 -4.59 -23.10 -11.38
CA VAL A 609 -5.17 -22.86 -10.05
C VAL A 609 -6.38 -21.91 -10.17
N MET A 610 -6.23 -20.79 -10.88
CA MET A 610 -7.29 -19.81 -11.13
C MET A 610 -8.54 -20.47 -11.72
N ALA A 611 -8.37 -21.36 -12.70
CA ALA A 611 -9.48 -22.07 -13.30
C ALA A 611 -10.05 -23.18 -12.42
N ASP A 612 -9.28 -23.80 -11.53
CA ASP A 612 -9.85 -24.75 -10.56
C ASP A 612 -10.74 -24.02 -9.55
N VAL A 613 -10.25 -22.92 -8.96
CA VAL A 613 -11.04 -22.15 -7.98
C VAL A 613 -12.29 -21.54 -8.62
N ALA A 614 -12.18 -20.97 -9.83
CA ALA A 614 -13.34 -20.37 -10.52
C ALA A 614 -14.44 -21.38 -10.90
N ARG A 615 -14.11 -22.67 -11.10
CA ARG A 615 -15.04 -23.69 -11.65
C ARG A 615 -15.46 -24.77 -10.64
N ASN A 616 -14.62 -25.08 -9.65
CA ASN A 616 -14.80 -26.20 -8.73
C ASN A 616 -14.78 -25.84 -7.23
N PRO A 617 -15.21 -24.63 -6.78
CA PRO A 617 -15.15 -24.28 -5.36
C PRO A 617 -16.05 -25.22 -4.54
N ALA A 618 -15.55 -25.64 -3.37
CA ALA A 618 -16.24 -26.60 -2.50
C ALA A 618 -17.27 -25.93 -1.57
N PHE A 619 -17.06 -24.65 -1.25
CA PHE A 619 -17.80 -23.88 -0.25
C PHE A 619 -17.96 -24.69 1.05
N ALA A 620 -16.86 -25.16 1.64
CA ALA A 620 -16.92 -25.97 2.85
C ALA A 620 -17.60 -25.19 4.00
N GLN A 621 -18.32 -25.88 4.88
CA GLN A 621 -19.13 -25.21 5.91
C GLN A 621 -18.26 -24.47 6.92
N ASP A 622 -17.15 -25.07 7.31
CA ASP A 622 -16.13 -24.50 8.21
C ASP A 622 -15.44 -23.27 7.61
N GLU A 623 -15.25 -23.22 6.29
CA GLU A 623 -14.74 -22.03 5.60
C GLU A 623 -15.76 -20.89 5.59
N LEU A 624 -17.05 -21.19 5.35
CA LEU A 624 -18.12 -20.20 5.51
C LEU A 624 -18.23 -19.71 6.96
N ASP A 625 -18.09 -20.60 7.94
CA ASP A 625 -18.14 -20.22 9.37
C ASP A 625 -16.97 -19.30 9.74
N ARG A 626 -15.76 -19.59 9.24
CA ARG A 626 -14.53 -18.79 9.41
C ARG A 626 -14.65 -17.41 8.76
N ALA A 627 -15.03 -17.35 7.49
CA ALA A 627 -15.19 -16.09 6.74
C ALA A 627 -16.29 -15.21 7.34
N ARG A 628 -17.40 -15.79 7.83
CA ARG A 628 -18.44 -15.06 8.57
C ARG A 628 -17.91 -14.44 9.86
N ALA A 629 -17.15 -15.19 10.66
CA ALA A 629 -16.57 -14.67 11.90
C ALA A 629 -15.59 -13.51 11.62
N GLN A 630 -14.69 -13.69 10.65
CA GLN A 630 -13.72 -12.67 10.22
C GLN A 630 -14.42 -11.41 9.67
N SER A 631 -15.46 -11.56 8.86
CA SER A 631 -16.28 -10.45 8.36
C SER A 631 -17.00 -9.70 9.48
N ILE A 632 -17.52 -10.39 10.49
CA ILE A 632 -18.18 -9.79 11.66
C ILE A 632 -17.18 -8.99 12.51
N ASP A 633 -16.00 -9.55 12.78
CA ASP A 633 -14.93 -8.86 13.49
C ASP A 633 -14.46 -7.61 12.72
N GLY A 634 -14.30 -7.72 11.40
CA GLY A 634 -14.02 -6.57 10.52
C GLY A 634 -15.09 -5.47 10.60
N ILE A 635 -16.37 -5.82 10.54
CA ILE A 635 -17.48 -4.87 10.72
C ILE A 635 -17.43 -4.20 12.09
N ASN A 636 -17.15 -4.94 13.16
CA ASN A 636 -17.03 -4.39 14.52
C ASN A 636 -15.89 -3.35 14.62
N VAL A 637 -14.80 -3.53 13.88
CA VAL A 637 -13.73 -2.53 13.74
C VAL A 637 -14.17 -1.34 12.89
N SER A 638 -14.78 -1.57 11.72
CA SER A 638 -15.24 -0.52 10.81
C SER A 638 -16.27 0.43 11.44
N LEU A 639 -17.19 -0.10 12.26
CA LEU A 639 -18.20 0.69 12.98
C LEU A 639 -17.60 1.62 14.06
N LYS A 640 -16.33 1.45 14.41
CA LYS A 640 -15.57 2.34 15.31
C LYS A 640 -14.74 3.40 14.57
N ASN A 641 -14.71 3.36 13.24
CA ASN A 641 -14.09 4.41 12.43
C ASN A 641 -15.13 5.46 12.00
N PRO A 642 -14.99 6.76 12.36
CA PRO A 642 -15.99 7.78 12.05
C PRO A 642 -16.29 7.96 10.55
N ALA A 643 -15.28 7.89 9.69
CA ALA A 643 -15.46 8.07 8.25
C ALA A 643 -16.13 6.87 7.57
N GLN A 644 -15.77 5.64 7.97
CA GLN A 644 -16.43 4.43 7.45
C GLN A 644 -17.91 4.38 7.87
N LEU A 645 -18.19 4.66 9.14
CA LEU A 645 -19.56 4.73 9.67
C LEU A 645 -20.40 5.81 8.95
N ALA A 646 -19.84 7.01 8.75
CA ALA A 646 -20.50 8.07 8.00
C ALA A 646 -20.79 7.67 6.54
N GLY A 647 -19.84 6.99 5.87
CA GLY A 647 -20.03 6.47 4.51
C GLY A 647 -21.14 5.42 4.40
N TYR A 648 -21.21 4.50 5.36
CA TYR A 648 -22.28 3.51 5.45
C TYR A 648 -23.66 4.15 5.61
N VAL A 649 -23.78 5.11 6.54
CA VAL A 649 -25.04 5.81 6.79
C VAL A 649 -25.43 6.68 5.60
N ALA A 650 -24.48 7.37 4.94
CA ALA A 650 -24.73 8.15 3.74
C ALA A 650 -25.24 7.28 2.57
N ASN A 651 -24.61 6.13 2.31
CA ASN A 651 -25.06 5.21 1.25
C ASN A 651 -26.47 4.67 1.52
N ARG A 652 -26.77 4.27 2.76
CA ARG A 652 -28.13 3.88 3.18
C ARG A 652 -29.12 5.05 3.08
N ALA A 653 -28.69 6.26 3.41
CA ALA A 653 -29.53 7.44 3.39
C ALA A 653 -29.93 7.86 1.96
N VAL A 654 -29.08 7.58 0.96
CA VAL A 654 -29.31 7.85 -0.48
C VAL A 654 -30.21 6.80 -1.14
N PHE A 655 -29.96 5.51 -0.92
CA PHE A 655 -30.66 4.43 -1.65
C PHE A 655 -31.84 3.81 -0.89
N GLY A 656 -32.00 4.12 0.40
CA GLY A 656 -33.06 3.55 1.23
C GLY A 656 -32.99 2.03 1.26
N ALA A 657 -34.12 1.37 1.00
CA ALA A 657 -34.24 -0.09 1.00
C ALA A 657 -33.79 -0.81 -0.29
N ASN A 658 -33.35 -0.08 -1.32
CA ASN A 658 -32.78 -0.68 -2.55
C ASN A 658 -31.47 -1.44 -2.22
N ALA A 659 -31.14 -2.46 -3.02
CA ALA A 659 -29.93 -3.28 -2.85
C ALA A 659 -28.63 -2.45 -2.76
N TYR A 660 -28.49 -1.40 -3.58
CA TYR A 660 -27.35 -0.46 -3.51
C TYR A 660 -27.25 0.32 -2.19
N GLY A 661 -28.30 0.31 -1.36
CA GLY A 661 -28.35 0.89 -0.01
C GLY A 661 -28.07 -0.09 1.12
N ASN A 662 -27.77 -1.36 0.81
CA ASN A 662 -27.28 -2.32 1.80
C ASN A 662 -25.81 -2.04 2.18
N LEU A 663 -25.28 -2.75 3.17
CA LEU A 663 -23.83 -2.82 3.38
C LEU A 663 -23.26 -3.87 2.42
N ARG A 664 -22.27 -3.49 1.60
CA ARG A 664 -21.69 -4.35 0.55
C ARG A 664 -21.09 -5.65 1.10
N GLY A 665 -20.40 -5.56 2.25
CA GLY A 665 -19.88 -6.71 3.00
C GLY A 665 -20.87 -7.32 4.00
N GLY A 666 -22.13 -6.88 3.99
CA GLY A 666 -23.17 -7.36 4.89
C GLY A 666 -23.23 -6.67 6.25
N THR A 667 -24.11 -7.20 7.10
CA THR A 667 -24.34 -6.78 8.48
C THR A 667 -24.12 -7.97 9.41
N VAL A 668 -23.86 -7.75 10.70
CA VAL A 668 -23.78 -8.83 11.69
C VAL A 668 -25.00 -9.76 11.62
N LYS A 669 -26.22 -9.21 11.44
CA LYS A 669 -27.46 -9.98 11.30
C LYS A 669 -27.51 -10.80 10.01
N SER A 670 -27.24 -10.20 8.86
CA SER A 670 -27.32 -10.91 7.57
C SER A 670 -26.23 -11.96 7.45
N LEU A 671 -24.98 -11.65 7.82
CA LEU A 671 -23.88 -12.61 7.82
C LEU A 671 -24.17 -13.81 8.72
N THR A 672 -24.64 -13.59 9.96
CA THR A 672 -25.03 -14.68 10.87
C THR A 672 -26.11 -15.58 10.26
N ALA A 673 -27.03 -15.02 9.46
CA ALA A 673 -28.12 -15.74 8.79
C ALA A 673 -27.74 -16.37 7.44
N LEU A 674 -26.59 -16.03 6.83
CA LEU A 674 -26.17 -16.60 5.55
C LEU A 674 -25.95 -18.11 5.65
N THR A 675 -26.50 -18.86 4.70
CA THR A 675 -26.34 -20.31 4.61
C THR A 675 -25.44 -20.71 3.43
N ARG A 676 -24.82 -21.89 3.56
CA ARG A 676 -24.01 -22.50 2.49
C ARG A 676 -24.79 -22.69 1.18
N ASP A 677 -26.07 -23.04 1.27
CA ASP A 677 -26.91 -23.22 0.09
C ASP A 677 -27.19 -21.90 -0.64
N GLN A 678 -27.30 -20.77 0.08
CA GLN A 678 -27.38 -19.45 -0.53
C GLN A 678 -26.09 -19.08 -1.26
N VAL A 679 -24.92 -19.38 -0.68
CA VAL A 679 -23.60 -19.18 -1.32
C VAL A 679 -23.48 -20.02 -2.59
N ILE A 680 -23.85 -21.32 -2.53
CA ILE A 680 -23.81 -22.21 -3.69
C ILE A 680 -24.80 -21.76 -4.78
N ALA A 681 -26.00 -21.30 -4.40
CA ALA A 681 -26.98 -20.76 -5.34
C ALA A 681 -26.48 -19.48 -6.01
N SER A 682 -25.90 -18.55 -5.23
CA SER A 682 -25.27 -17.32 -5.74
C SER A 682 -24.12 -17.64 -6.69
N TYR A 683 -23.25 -18.59 -6.36
CA TYR A 683 -22.18 -19.04 -7.25
C TYR A 683 -22.73 -19.54 -8.59
N ARG A 684 -23.66 -20.51 -8.55
CA ARG A 684 -24.28 -21.09 -9.76
C ARG A 684 -25.03 -20.06 -10.61
N ALA A 685 -25.60 -19.03 -9.97
CA ALA A 685 -26.34 -17.96 -10.64
C ALA A 685 -25.46 -16.92 -11.35
N HIS A 686 -24.15 -16.89 -11.10
CA HIS A 686 -23.28 -15.79 -11.54
C HIS A 686 -21.95 -16.24 -12.15
N TRP A 687 -21.30 -17.27 -11.60
CA TRP A 687 -20.00 -17.77 -12.02
C TRP A 687 -20.15 -18.75 -13.19
N ARG A 688 -20.33 -18.19 -14.39
CA ARG A 688 -20.54 -18.92 -15.65
C ARG A 688 -19.86 -18.23 -16.85
N PRO A 689 -19.46 -18.98 -17.90
CA PRO A 689 -18.65 -18.44 -19.00
C PRO A 689 -19.38 -17.45 -19.91
N ASP A 690 -20.69 -17.63 -20.15
CA ASP A 690 -21.46 -16.85 -21.12
C ASP A 690 -21.52 -15.35 -20.83
N GLY A 691 -21.52 -14.97 -19.55
CA GLY A 691 -21.46 -13.59 -19.06
C GLY A 691 -20.07 -13.12 -18.61
N ALA A 692 -19.06 -14.00 -18.59
CA ALA A 692 -17.75 -13.69 -18.03
C ALA A 692 -16.80 -13.02 -19.03
N THR A 693 -15.86 -12.23 -18.51
CA THR A 693 -14.70 -11.72 -19.25
C THR A 693 -13.41 -12.09 -18.53
N LEU A 694 -12.47 -12.70 -19.23
CA LEU A 694 -11.10 -12.92 -18.78
C LEU A 694 -10.18 -11.90 -19.46
N VAL A 695 -9.67 -10.93 -18.71
CA VAL A 695 -8.62 -10.00 -19.18
C VAL A 695 -7.27 -10.58 -18.82
N VAL A 696 -6.30 -10.57 -19.74
CA VAL A 696 -4.92 -11.01 -19.48
C VAL A 696 -3.96 -9.94 -20.02
N ALA A 697 -3.13 -9.37 -19.15
CA ALA A 697 -2.20 -8.30 -19.50
C ALA A 697 -0.76 -8.59 -19.03
N GLY A 698 0.22 -8.17 -19.83
CA GLY A 698 1.66 -8.33 -19.54
C GLY A 698 2.41 -9.13 -20.61
N ASP A 699 3.44 -9.86 -20.20
CA ASP A 699 4.36 -10.59 -21.08
C ASP A 699 3.70 -11.86 -21.66
N ILE A 700 2.76 -11.65 -22.59
CA ILE A 700 1.92 -12.69 -23.18
C ILE A 700 1.38 -12.28 -24.55
N THR A 701 1.46 -13.19 -25.52
CA THR A 701 0.83 -13.01 -26.84
C THR A 701 -0.67 -13.32 -26.81
N PRO A 702 -1.51 -12.64 -27.63
CA PRO A 702 -2.92 -13.02 -27.80
C PRO A 702 -3.16 -14.49 -28.18
N ALA A 703 -2.21 -15.09 -28.92
CA ALA A 703 -2.25 -16.51 -29.26
C ALA A 703 -2.04 -17.41 -28.02
N ARG A 704 -1.09 -17.07 -27.13
CA ARG A 704 -0.85 -17.81 -25.88
C ARG A 704 -2.00 -17.60 -24.89
N ALA A 705 -2.53 -16.38 -24.79
CA ALA A 705 -3.72 -16.07 -23.98
C ALA A 705 -4.94 -16.90 -24.43
N ARG A 706 -5.22 -16.93 -25.74
CA ARG A 706 -6.25 -17.80 -26.33
C ARG A 706 -6.05 -19.27 -25.98
N ALA A 707 -4.84 -19.79 -26.14
CA ALA A 707 -4.53 -21.19 -25.89
C ALA A 707 -4.76 -21.56 -24.42
N LEU A 708 -4.26 -20.74 -23.49
CA LEU A 708 -4.47 -20.92 -22.05
C LEU A 708 -5.94 -20.81 -21.65
N ALA A 709 -6.67 -19.81 -22.15
CA ALA A 709 -8.09 -19.66 -21.89
C ALA A 709 -8.91 -20.84 -22.45
N THR A 710 -8.54 -21.38 -23.61
CA THR A 710 -9.18 -22.58 -24.19
C THR A 710 -8.88 -23.82 -23.35
N GLN A 711 -7.61 -24.04 -22.98
CA GLN A 711 -7.17 -25.17 -22.15
C GLN A 711 -7.84 -25.18 -20.77
N TYR A 712 -7.88 -24.02 -20.11
CA TYR A 712 -8.31 -23.93 -18.71
C TYR A 712 -9.79 -23.55 -18.54
N PHE A 713 -10.41 -22.84 -19.48
CA PHE A 713 -11.81 -22.43 -19.40
C PHE A 713 -12.71 -22.89 -20.56
N GLY A 714 -12.18 -23.50 -21.64
CA GLY A 714 -12.99 -23.91 -22.80
C GLY A 714 -14.08 -24.93 -22.49
N ASN A 715 -13.83 -25.82 -21.51
CA ASN A 715 -14.81 -26.80 -21.00
C ASN A 715 -15.59 -26.30 -19.77
N TRP A 716 -15.50 -25.01 -19.41
CA TRP A 716 -16.37 -24.44 -18.40
C TRP A 716 -17.80 -24.37 -18.95
N THR A 717 -18.76 -24.85 -18.19
CA THR A 717 -20.18 -24.90 -18.57
C THR A 717 -21.02 -24.01 -17.66
N GLY A 718 -22.01 -23.36 -18.24
CA GLY A 718 -23.00 -22.58 -17.51
C GLY A 718 -23.60 -21.52 -18.44
N SER A 719 -24.91 -21.34 -18.37
CA SER A 719 -25.63 -20.33 -19.14
C SER A 719 -26.76 -19.77 -18.31
N GLY A 720 -27.07 -18.48 -18.46
CA GLY A 720 -28.21 -17.90 -17.78
C GLY A 720 -28.46 -16.44 -18.12
N ASN A 721 -29.65 -15.97 -17.77
CA ASN A 721 -30.03 -14.58 -17.99
C ASN A 721 -29.13 -13.63 -17.16
N SER A 722 -28.75 -12.51 -17.74
CA SER A 722 -28.14 -11.41 -16.98
C SER A 722 -29.12 -10.96 -15.90
N ILE A 723 -28.69 -10.87 -14.65
CA ILE A 723 -29.53 -10.27 -13.60
C ILE A 723 -29.71 -8.79 -13.94
N ALA A 724 -30.96 -8.37 -14.14
CA ALA A 724 -31.29 -6.97 -14.30
C ALA A 724 -31.03 -6.26 -12.95
N ALA A 725 -30.08 -5.33 -12.94
CA ALA A 725 -29.82 -4.52 -11.75
C ALA A 725 -31.09 -3.75 -11.36
N SER A 726 -31.54 -3.89 -10.11
CA SER A 726 -32.78 -3.29 -9.63
C SER A 726 -32.78 -1.78 -9.84
N ALA A 727 -33.79 -1.26 -10.54
CA ALA A 727 -33.93 0.17 -10.78
C ALA A 727 -33.87 0.95 -9.46
N ASN A 728 -33.13 2.05 -9.45
CA ASN A 728 -33.10 2.94 -8.29
C ASN A 728 -34.48 3.56 -8.07
N GLY A 729 -34.92 3.60 -6.82
CA GLY A 729 -36.12 4.34 -6.44
C GLY A 729 -35.94 5.85 -6.60
N ALA A 730 -37.03 6.60 -6.41
CA ALA A 730 -36.96 8.05 -6.38
C ALA A 730 -35.95 8.55 -5.32
N PRO A 731 -35.16 9.60 -5.61
CA PRO A 731 -34.28 10.23 -4.63
C PRO A 731 -35.01 10.58 -3.33
N PRO A 732 -34.46 10.26 -2.14
CA PRO A 732 -35.05 10.67 -0.88
C PRO A 732 -34.94 12.19 -0.70
N ALA A 733 -35.87 12.77 0.05
CA ALA A 733 -35.83 14.19 0.40
C ALA A 733 -34.53 14.55 1.15
N PRO A 734 -33.95 15.75 0.94
CA PRO A 734 -32.77 16.20 1.66
C PRO A 734 -32.95 16.15 3.18
N ARG A 735 -31.96 15.61 3.88
CA ARG A 735 -31.93 15.49 5.35
C ARG A 735 -30.50 15.46 5.86
N VAL A 736 -30.31 15.90 7.10
CA VAL A 736 -29.07 15.72 7.85
C VAL A 736 -29.25 14.53 8.78
N VAL A 737 -28.28 13.63 8.83
CA VAL A 737 -28.24 12.51 9.80
C VAL A 737 -26.99 12.69 10.66
N VAL A 738 -27.19 12.87 11.96
CA VAL A 738 -26.09 12.90 12.93
C VAL A 738 -26.04 11.52 13.60
N VAL A 739 -24.85 10.94 13.63
CA VAL A 739 -24.57 9.67 14.30
C VAL A 739 -23.65 9.99 15.48
N ASP A 740 -24.13 9.77 16.69
CA ASP A 740 -23.28 9.90 17.87
C ASP A 740 -22.34 8.69 17.96
N LEU A 741 -21.05 8.96 18.16
CA LEU A 741 -20.00 7.97 18.34
C LEU A 741 -19.08 8.44 19.48
N PRO A 742 -19.47 8.16 20.75
CA PRO A 742 -18.69 8.57 21.91
C PRO A 742 -17.24 8.06 21.86
N GLY A 743 -16.29 8.89 22.28
CA GLY A 743 -14.85 8.61 22.20
C GLY A 743 -14.21 8.91 20.84
N ALA A 744 -14.99 9.25 19.79
CA ALA A 744 -14.43 9.62 18.49
C ALA A 744 -13.66 10.96 18.55
N GLY A 745 -12.35 10.91 18.31
CA GLY A 745 -11.48 12.09 18.27
C GLY A 745 -11.71 13.05 17.09
N GLN A 746 -12.52 12.65 16.10
CA GLN A 746 -12.93 13.44 14.93
C GLN A 746 -14.32 13.01 14.43
N ALA A 747 -14.98 13.94 13.73
CA ALA A 747 -16.20 13.69 12.98
C ALA A 747 -15.87 13.29 11.53
N GLY A 748 -16.49 12.21 11.05
CA GLY A 748 -16.56 11.89 9.62
C GLY A 748 -17.72 12.64 8.98
N VAL A 749 -17.44 13.46 7.97
CA VAL A 749 -18.45 14.22 7.23
C VAL A 749 -18.58 13.62 5.83
N VAL A 750 -19.80 13.19 5.48
CA VAL A 750 -20.13 12.69 4.14
C VAL A 750 -21.44 13.33 3.67
N ILE A 751 -21.40 14.02 2.55
CA ILE A 751 -22.57 14.52 1.82
C ILE A 751 -22.71 13.67 0.57
N ALA A 752 -23.87 13.04 0.39
CA ALA A 752 -24.12 12.11 -0.70
C ALA A 752 -25.47 12.37 -1.36
N ARG A 753 -25.54 12.14 -2.67
CA ARG A 753 -26.75 12.21 -3.49
C ARG A 753 -26.76 11.08 -4.53
N PRO A 754 -27.92 10.69 -5.09
CA PRO A 754 -27.92 9.90 -6.31
C PRO A 754 -27.14 10.62 -7.42
N GLY A 755 -26.21 9.89 -8.05
CA GLY A 755 -25.48 10.31 -9.24
C GLY A 755 -26.19 9.79 -10.51
N ILE A 756 -25.42 9.34 -11.48
CA ILE A 756 -25.88 8.85 -12.79
C ILE A 756 -25.27 7.48 -13.12
N THR A 757 -25.78 6.81 -14.16
CA THR A 757 -25.27 5.50 -14.59
C THR A 757 -23.98 5.66 -15.42
N ARG A 758 -23.16 4.60 -15.52
CA ARG A 758 -21.94 4.63 -16.36
C ARG A 758 -22.22 4.85 -17.86
N ARG A 759 -23.44 4.54 -18.32
CA ARG A 759 -23.92 4.66 -19.71
C ARG A 759 -24.68 5.96 -19.99
N ASP A 760 -24.85 6.81 -18.99
CA ASP A 760 -25.50 8.11 -19.16
C ASP A 760 -24.69 8.97 -20.14
N PRO A 761 -25.31 9.63 -21.14
CA PRO A 761 -24.60 10.54 -22.06
C PRO A 761 -23.84 11.66 -21.35
N GLN A 762 -24.27 12.04 -20.14
CA GLN A 762 -23.63 13.07 -19.32
C GLN A 762 -22.47 12.53 -18.48
N PHE A 763 -22.20 11.21 -18.46
CA PHE A 763 -21.21 10.59 -17.55
C PHE A 763 -19.87 11.32 -17.53
N TYR A 764 -19.27 11.57 -18.70
CA TYR A 764 -17.97 12.25 -18.78
C TYR A 764 -18.03 13.73 -18.35
N ALA A 765 -19.15 14.42 -18.60
CA ALA A 765 -19.36 15.79 -18.13
C ALA A 765 -19.50 15.83 -16.59
N THR A 766 -20.19 14.86 -15.99
CA THR A 766 -20.29 14.73 -14.53
C THR A 766 -19.00 14.22 -13.89
N SER A 767 -18.22 13.36 -14.56
CA SER A 767 -16.86 13.00 -14.11
C SER A 767 -15.96 14.23 -14.04
N LEU A 768 -16.03 15.11 -15.05
CA LEU A 768 -15.29 16.36 -15.08
C LEU A 768 -15.79 17.36 -14.03
N ALA A 769 -17.11 17.45 -13.80
CA ALA A 769 -17.68 18.25 -12.71
C ALA A 769 -17.28 17.73 -11.31
N ASN A 770 -17.22 16.40 -11.13
CA ASN A 770 -16.66 15.81 -9.91
C ASN A 770 -15.17 16.12 -9.75
N ALA A 771 -14.41 16.14 -10.85
CA ALA A 771 -13.00 16.49 -10.81
C ALA A 771 -12.78 17.94 -10.35
N VAL A 772 -13.56 18.88 -10.89
CA VAL A 772 -13.62 20.29 -10.42
C VAL A 772 -13.91 20.36 -8.92
N LEU A 773 -14.90 19.60 -8.45
CA LEU A 773 -15.32 19.63 -7.05
C LEU A 773 -14.23 19.13 -6.09
N GLY A 774 -13.66 17.95 -6.34
CA GLY A 774 -12.91 17.23 -5.31
C GLY A 774 -11.95 16.14 -5.78
N VAL A 775 -11.36 16.24 -6.99
CA VAL A 775 -10.27 15.35 -7.42
C VAL A 775 -8.98 16.15 -7.60
N GLY A 776 -7.94 15.72 -6.88
CA GLY A 776 -6.66 16.42 -6.77
C GLY A 776 -6.64 17.46 -5.64
N PHE A 777 -5.44 17.78 -5.18
CA PHE A 777 -5.12 18.81 -4.21
C PHE A 777 -5.60 20.20 -4.65
N SER A 778 -5.54 20.52 -5.95
CA SER A 778 -6.00 21.82 -6.48
C SER A 778 -7.53 21.96 -6.63
N SER A 779 -8.32 20.94 -6.25
CA SER A 779 -9.80 20.93 -6.35
C SER A 779 -10.52 21.84 -5.35
N ARG A 780 -11.75 22.26 -5.68
CA ARG A 780 -12.50 23.29 -4.91
C ARG A 780 -12.74 22.94 -3.44
N LEU A 781 -13.08 21.68 -3.12
CA LEU A 781 -13.29 21.25 -1.74
C LEU A 781 -11.99 21.30 -0.92
N ASN A 782 -10.87 20.84 -1.48
CA ASN A 782 -9.59 20.88 -0.80
C ASN A 782 -9.11 22.34 -0.60
N GLN A 783 -9.32 23.18 -1.61
CA GLN A 783 -9.09 24.62 -1.57
C GLN A 783 -9.84 25.31 -0.42
N GLU A 784 -11.17 25.15 -0.34
CA GLU A 784 -11.97 25.84 0.68
C GLU A 784 -11.79 25.27 2.11
N ILE A 785 -11.62 23.95 2.26
CA ILE A 785 -11.66 23.29 3.57
C ILE A 785 -10.25 23.09 4.16
N ARG A 786 -9.31 22.56 3.38
CA ARG A 786 -7.91 22.34 3.81
C ARG A 786 -7.12 23.63 3.67
N ILE A 787 -6.94 24.13 2.44
CA ILE A 787 -5.91 25.14 2.14
C ILE A 787 -6.25 26.52 2.73
N LYS A 788 -7.49 26.98 2.59
CA LYS A 788 -7.91 28.31 3.07
C LYS A 788 -8.20 28.39 4.57
N ARG A 789 -8.51 27.26 5.23
CA ARG A 789 -9.08 27.24 6.59
C ARG A 789 -8.48 26.23 7.57
N GLY A 790 -7.68 25.25 7.12
CA GLY A 790 -7.07 24.25 7.99
C GLY A 790 -8.06 23.35 8.75
N LEU A 791 -9.29 23.19 8.25
CA LEU A 791 -10.36 22.43 8.93
C LEU A 791 -10.25 20.91 8.75
N SER A 792 -9.39 20.47 7.83
CA SER A 792 -9.14 19.05 7.57
C SER A 792 -7.73 18.84 7.05
N TYR A 793 -7.25 17.59 7.17
CA TYR A 793 -6.10 17.10 6.40
C TYR A 793 -6.35 17.11 4.88
N GLY A 794 -7.59 16.85 4.45
CA GLY A 794 -7.95 16.84 3.03
C GLY A 794 -9.43 16.54 2.80
N ALA A 795 -10.01 17.18 1.78
CA ALA A 795 -11.40 17.02 1.40
C ALA A 795 -11.52 16.71 -0.10
N GLY A 796 -12.39 15.77 -0.47
CA GLY A 796 -12.52 15.33 -1.86
C GLY A 796 -13.92 14.82 -2.21
N SER A 797 -14.10 14.45 -3.47
CA SER A 797 -15.38 13.93 -3.98
C SER A 797 -15.22 12.81 -5.01
N SER A 798 -16.19 11.91 -5.03
CA SER A 798 -16.22 10.77 -5.95
C SER A 798 -17.53 10.70 -6.73
N LEU A 799 -17.42 10.26 -7.98
CA LEU A 799 -18.53 9.79 -8.81
C LEU A 799 -18.31 8.29 -9.04
N GLY A 800 -19.12 7.44 -8.43
CA GLY A 800 -19.05 6.01 -8.69
C GLY A 800 -19.52 5.65 -10.10
N ALA A 801 -18.99 4.55 -10.64
CA ALA A 801 -19.50 3.91 -11.84
C ALA A 801 -20.20 2.60 -11.44
N ARG A 802 -21.51 2.51 -11.69
CA ARG A 802 -22.34 1.31 -11.49
C ARG A 802 -23.23 1.09 -12.71
N LEU A 803 -23.84 -0.08 -12.82
CA LEU A 803 -24.84 -0.40 -13.86
C LEU A 803 -26.09 0.50 -13.71
N GLN A 804 -26.54 0.71 -12.48
CA GLN A 804 -27.49 1.77 -12.12
C GLN A 804 -26.74 3.01 -11.61
N ALA A 805 -27.47 4.04 -11.16
CA ALA A 805 -26.81 5.25 -10.65
C ALA A 805 -26.08 4.97 -9.33
N ALA A 806 -24.77 5.23 -9.31
CA ALA A 806 -23.95 5.24 -8.11
C ALA A 806 -24.19 6.54 -7.31
N PRO A 807 -23.82 6.61 -6.01
CA PRO A 807 -23.86 7.88 -5.31
C PRO A 807 -22.74 8.80 -5.83
N MET A 808 -23.03 10.09 -5.94
CA MET A 808 -22.00 11.12 -5.94
C MET A 808 -21.78 11.54 -4.48
N THR A 809 -20.54 11.53 -4.02
CA THR A 809 -20.19 11.81 -2.62
C THR A 809 -19.15 12.92 -2.52
N ALA A 810 -19.28 13.80 -1.54
CA ALA A 810 -18.21 14.66 -1.05
C ALA A 810 -17.93 14.30 0.42
N SER A 811 -16.67 14.14 0.79
CA SER A 811 -16.28 13.59 2.10
C SER A 811 -14.98 14.16 2.64
N THR A 812 -14.90 14.25 3.97
CA THR A 812 -13.75 14.80 4.72
C THR A 812 -13.85 14.40 6.21
N GLN A 813 -12.77 14.57 6.97
CA GLN A 813 -12.77 14.47 8.43
C GLN A 813 -12.36 15.80 9.08
N THR A 814 -12.85 16.08 10.29
CA THR A 814 -12.57 17.33 11.03
C THR A 814 -12.75 17.10 12.52
N LYS A 815 -12.07 17.89 13.38
CA LYS A 815 -12.41 18.04 14.79
C LYS A 815 -13.92 18.29 14.99
N ASN A 816 -14.50 17.67 16.02
CA ASN A 816 -15.96 17.62 16.25
C ASN A 816 -16.66 19.00 16.21
N PRO A 817 -16.13 20.09 16.82
CA PRO A 817 -16.79 21.40 16.79
C PRO A 817 -16.94 22.04 15.41
N SER A 818 -16.08 21.68 14.45
CA SER A 818 -16.07 22.26 13.09
C SER A 818 -16.93 21.48 12.08
N ALA A 819 -17.58 20.38 12.49
CA ALA A 819 -18.35 19.53 11.58
C ALA A 819 -19.49 20.28 10.84
N ALA A 820 -20.21 21.17 11.54
CA ALA A 820 -21.30 21.95 10.95
C ALA A 820 -20.81 22.99 9.93
N GLU A 821 -19.67 23.65 10.20
CA GLU A 821 -19.02 24.58 9.28
C GLU A 821 -18.59 23.85 8.00
N VAL A 822 -17.94 22.70 8.14
CA VAL A 822 -17.50 21.86 7.03
C VAL A 822 -18.67 21.39 6.15
N VAL A 823 -19.79 20.98 6.76
CA VAL A 823 -21.03 20.67 6.01
C VAL A 823 -21.51 21.88 5.20
N ALA A 824 -21.52 23.08 5.79
CA ALA A 824 -21.93 24.30 5.09
C ALA A 824 -20.99 24.65 3.90
N LEU A 825 -19.68 24.48 4.06
CA LEU A 825 -18.69 24.71 2.99
C LEU A 825 -18.88 23.74 1.81
N VAL A 826 -19.05 22.44 2.07
CA VAL A 826 -19.29 21.44 1.01
C VAL A 826 -20.61 21.74 0.26
N LEU A 827 -21.66 22.12 0.98
CA LEU A 827 -22.94 22.50 0.37
C LEU A 827 -22.85 23.79 -0.45
N ALA A 828 -22.02 24.75 -0.02
CA ALA A 828 -21.75 25.97 -0.77
C ALA A 828 -21.05 25.67 -2.11
N GLU A 829 -19.98 24.86 -2.11
CA GLU A 829 -19.28 24.50 -3.35
C GLU A 829 -20.13 23.64 -4.29
N LEU A 830 -20.95 22.73 -3.76
CA LEU A 830 -21.95 21.99 -4.55
C LEU A 830 -23.00 22.93 -5.20
N LYS A 831 -23.44 23.97 -4.47
CA LYS A 831 -24.35 24.98 -5.03
C LYS A 831 -23.66 25.77 -6.14
N ARG A 832 -22.45 26.27 -5.89
CA ARG A 832 -21.67 27.06 -6.86
C ARG A 832 -21.39 26.28 -8.13
N LEU A 833 -21.00 25.02 -8.04
CA LEU A 833 -20.80 24.13 -9.20
C LEU A 833 -22.07 23.96 -10.05
N GLY A 834 -23.26 24.08 -9.45
CA GLY A 834 -24.55 24.03 -10.15
C GLY A 834 -25.09 25.38 -10.64
N SER A 835 -24.57 26.52 -10.16
CA SER A 835 -25.09 27.86 -10.48
C SER A 835 -24.10 28.79 -11.20
N GLU A 836 -22.80 28.49 -11.16
CA GLU A 836 -21.72 29.27 -11.77
C GLU A 836 -21.04 28.46 -12.88
N PRO A 837 -20.77 29.04 -14.06
CA PRO A 837 -19.98 28.35 -15.08
C PRO A 837 -18.55 28.11 -14.59
N VAL A 838 -18.02 26.91 -14.80
CA VAL A 838 -16.61 26.59 -14.52
C VAL A 838 -15.74 27.33 -15.55
N PRO A 839 -14.77 28.17 -15.12
CA PRO A 839 -13.83 28.83 -16.03
C PRO A 839 -13.07 27.85 -16.92
N ASN A 840 -12.86 28.19 -18.19
CA ASN A 840 -12.21 27.32 -19.17
C ASN A 840 -10.82 26.83 -18.74
N ALA A 841 -10.05 27.65 -18.01
CA ALA A 841 -8.75 27.27 -17.48
C ALA A 841 -8.87 26.14 -16.43
N GLU A 842 -9.76 26.30 -15.45
CA GLU A 842 -10.07 25.27 -14.45
C GLU A 842 -10.61 23.99 -15.14
N LEU A 843 -11.46 24.14 -16.14
CA LEU A 843 -12.00 23.00 -16.90
C LEU A 843 -10.91 22.22 -17.65
N GLN A 844 -9.92 22.89 -18.23
CA GLN A 844 -8.82 22.23 -18.94
C GLN A 844 -7.91 21.48 -17.96
N THR A 845 -7.47 22.15 -16.88
CA THR A 845 -6.77 21.55 -15.73
C THR A 845 -7.40 20.21 -15.31
N ARG A 846 -8.72 20.16 -15.14
CA ARG A 846 -9.41 18.94 -14.69
C ARG A 846 -9.54 17.85 -15.76
N LYS A 847 -9.44 18.18 -17.05
CA LYS A 847 -9.30 17.17 -18.10
C LYS A 847 -7.92 16.52 -18.05
N GLU A 848 -6.86 17.32 -17.89
CA GLU A 848 -5.50 16.80 -17.79
C GLU A 848 -5.36 15.87 -16.57
N VAL A 849 -5.90 16.25 -15.40
CA VAL A 849 -5.99 15.36 -14.22
C VAL A 849 -6.60 13.99 -14.56
N LEU A 850 -7.72 13.95 -15.28
CA LEU A 850 -8.40 12.69 -15.64
C LEU A 850 -7.61 11.87 -16.67
N ILE A 851 -7.02 12.52 -17.68
CA ILE A 851 -6.17 11.88 -18.69
C ILE A 851 -4.90 11.31 -18.05
N GLY A 852 -4.27 12.09 -17.17
CA GLY A 852 -3.09 11.71 -16.41
C GLY A 852 -3.31 10.53 -15.48
N ASN A 853 -4.42 10.55 -14.72
CA ASN A 853 -4.81 9.42 -13.87
C ASN A 853 -4.99 8.13 -14.69
N PHE A 854 -5.60 8.20 -15.87
CA PHE A 854 -5.73 7.07 -16.78
C PHE A 854 -4.37 6.61 -17.32
N SER A 855 -3.50 7.54 -17.72
CA SER A 855 -2.16 7.22 -18.24
C SER A 855 -1.24 6.59 -17.19
N ARG A 856 -1.33 6.98 -15.92
CA ARG A 856 -0.55 6.33 -14.84
C ARG A 856 -1.13 4.97 -14.46
N ALA A 857 -2.45 4.80 -14.52
CA ALA A 857 -3.10 3.51 -14.29
C ALA A 857 -2.69 2.44 -15.33
N SER A 858 -2.37 2.82 -16.57
CA SER A 858 -1.87 1.89 -17.60
C SER A 858 -0.37 1.57 -17.51
N GLU A 859 0.38 2.14 -16.55
CA GLU A 859 1.82 1.89 -16.40
C GLU A 859 2.16 0.53 -15.76
N THR A 860 1.20 -0.23 -15.24
CA THR A 860 1.42 -1.57 -14.65
C THR A 860 0.57 -2.65 -15.31
N VAL A 861 0.99 -3.91 -15.24
CA VAL A 861 0.23 -5.06 -15.79
C VAL A 861 -1.08 -5.29 -15.04
N ASP A 862 -1.09 -5.08 -13.71
CA ASP A 862 -2.31 -5.19 -12.90
C ASP A 862 -3.29 -4.04 -13.22
N GLY A 863 -2.76 -2.83 -13.48
CA GLY A 863 -3.56 -1.69 -13.91
C GLY A 863 -4.17 -1.87 -15.30
N LEU A 864 -3.38 -2.32 -16.28
CA LEU A 864 -3.86 -2.68 -17.62
C LEU A 864 -4.92 -3.78 -17.62
N ALA A 865 -4.84 -4.74 -16.68
CA ALA A 865 -5.85 -5.79 -16.55
C ALA A 865 -7.15 -5.33 -15.85
N SER A 866 -7.14 -4.16 -15.22
CA SER A 866 -8.25 -3.61 -14.40
C SER A 866 -9.06 -2.51 -15.09
N LEU A 867 -8.61 -2.00 -16.25
CA LEU A 867 -9.25 -0.95 -17.06
C LEU A 867 -10.35 -1.50 -18.00
#